data_AF-A0A5C6XE89-F1
#
_entry.id   AF-A0A5C6XE89-F1
#
_cell.length_a   1.000
_cell.length_b   1.000
_cell.length_c   1.000
_cell.angle_alpha   90.00
_cell.angle_beta   90.00
_cell.angle_gamma   90.00
#
_symmetry.space_group_name_H-M   'P 1'
#
loop_
_entity.id
_entity.type
_entity.pdbx_description
1 polymer ?
#
loop_
_entity_poly.entity_id
_entity_poly.type
_entity_poly.pdbx_seq_one_letter_code
_entity_poly.pdbx_strand_id
1 'polypeptide(L)'
;MIRHPLPPAPRPVSLDENPRRWLPTPEALVGALEKNIDAGEPAGLRALAPLMGAPEVDLTVTPLTARATMLGALSGRAFYHHELRLRQPMPEHLEPELAVWQAGTTPEWSDGVLAEPKYFSFFQDAPFPAFNPNHRRKWRAHELLHGASKFFWHPQMTRFELYVSARLNELLPIIHWYGFDEIFRPRCAEHRGKLLYREFCAACEGLARPYWELDLAAEPQQRALGMGAAHNALEHLESEWSAIVQEIATGRLHATPRGRLDASSDAVGYMRAHWNRVTAWSTGSWVERFLVDGVDYFSTLDALLLNVGQATQDLVCGTLEVDTSVYRARRTRRQLQDIASRVLVAMEWLDPESDEGQRAEDALEPHLEALAGACGELLEEPEDIDSCESAALESFAGCARAFSEVAELFPEPIAESFLGFGYRFLDADIFAEAGAAQLARGVEDGAPKTFAMLTDPLDSAVALTQWEGFDTTGRLTERLHGWLSDQLGEEHPFSEQARFEAFANAEPRGDEEATLFASLPDAPADLLEAGGRLRPHATLRRASFAASIITHTIGQKLPEGSDDSQIPVAAALVDGQLRLVAESDDITRILNHLQAGEDRTHWLTEALCEPLYELLENSLVCWLPEPRRVHDQSETL
;
A
#
# COMPACT_ATOMS: atom_id res chain seq x y z
N MET A 1 -17.74 -21.30 -9.18
CA MET A 1 -17.45 -20.42 -10.34
C MET A 1 -18.04 -19.03 -10.10
N ILE A 2 -17.20 -18.00 -10.08
CA ILE A 2 -17.57 -16.59 -9.96
C ILE A 2 -17.55 -15.98 -11.37
N ARG A 3 -18.56 -15.20 -11.77
CA ARG A 3 -18.66 -14.64 -13.13
C ARG A 3 -18.87 -13.14 -13.11
N HIS A 4 -18.12 -12.39 -13.92
CA HIS A 4 -18.26 -10.95 -14.05
C HIS A 4 -18.29 -10.55 -15.53
N PRO A 5 -19.46 -10.21 -16.09
CA PRO A 5 -19.58 -9.89 -17.50
C PRO A 5 -19.21 -8.44 -17.82
N LEU A 6 -18.65 -8.23 -19.00
CA LEU A 6 -18.54 -6.96 -19.73
C LEU A 6 -18.77 -7.24 -21.23
N PRO A 7 -19.05 -6.20 -22.05
CA PRO A 7 -19.18 -6.36 -23.49
C PRO A 7 -17.96 -7.05 -24.09
N PRO A 8 -18.13 -7.86 -25.16
CA PRO A 8 -17.00 -8.50 -25.81
C PRO A 8 -16.02 -7.44 -26.34
N ALA A 9 -14.75 -7.82 -26.42
CA ALA A 9 -13.74 -7.02 -27.06
C ALA A 9 -14.15 -6.67 -28.51
N PRO A 10 -13.95 -5.43 -28.97
CA PRO A 10 -14.20 -5.07 -30.36
C PRO A 10 -13.39 -5.91 -31.35
N ARG A 11 -12.15 -6.24 -30.98
CA ARG A 11 -11.17 -6.99 -31.77
C ARG A 11 -10.13 -7.67 -30.85
N PRO A 12 -9.45 -8.73 -31.31
CA PRO A 12 -8.26 -9.23 -30.62
C PRO A 12 -7.17 -8.16 -30.48
N VAL A 13 -6.32 -8.29 -29.46
CA VAL A 13 -5.15 -7.44 -29.25
C VAL A 13 -4.19 -7.57 -30.43
N SER A 14 -3.61 -6.45 -30.86
CA SER A 14 -2.57 -6.40 -31.90
C SER A 14 -1.47 -5.42 -31.48
N LEU A 15 -0.21 -5.84 -31.64
CA LEU A 15 0.97 -5.06 -31.25
C LEU A 15 1.14 -3.80 -32.11
N ASP A 16 0.80 -3.89 -33.39
CA ASP A 16 0.95 -2.81 -34.37
C ASP A 16 -0.25 -1.84 -34.40
N GLU A 17 -1.35 -2.20 -33.75
CA GLU A 17 -2.55 -1.37 -33.70
C GLU A 17 -2.62 -0.53 -32.42
N ASN A 18 -3.14 0.69 -32.59
CA ASN A 18 -3.47 1.57 -31.50
C ASN A 18 -4.51 0.92 -30.55
N PRO A 19 -4.33 0.97 -29.21
CA PRO A 19 -5.27 0.40 -28.24
C PRO A 19 -6.74 0.79 -28.42
N ARG A 20 -7.01 1.97 -28.98
CA ARG A 20 -8.36 2.45 -29.30
C ARG A 20 -9.11 1.57 -30.31
N ARG A 21 -8.43 0.68 -31.04
CA ARG A 21 -9.03 -0.22 -32.04
C ARG A 21 -9.55 -1.52 -31.43
N TRP A 22 -8.96 -1.99 -30.33
CA TRP A 22 -9.28 -3.26 -29.68
C TRP A 22 -9.82 -3.08 -28.25
N LEU A 23 -9.97 -1.84 -27.78
CA LEU A 23 -10.67 -1.48 -26.55
C LEU A 23 -12.02 -0.80 -26.81
N PRO A 24 -12.98 -0.90 -25.88
CA PRO A 24 -14.27 -0.22 -25.99
C PRO A 24 -14.10 1.30 -25.95
N THR A 25 -15.03 2.01 -26.57
CA THR A 25 -15.14 3.46 -26.39
C THR A 25 -15.44 3.77 -24.92
N PRO A 26 -15.04 4.95 -24.40
CA PRO A 26 -15.39 5.40 -23.05
C PRO A 26 -16.88 5.25 -22.70
N GLU A 27 -17.77 5.64 -23.64
CA GLU A 27 -19.23 5.55 -23.46
C GLU A 27 -19.71 4.11 -23.27
N ALA A 28 -19.18 3.19 -24.08
CA ALA A 28 -19.51 1.78 -23.99
C ALA A 28 -18.98 1.14 -22.69
N LEU A 29 -17.78 1.53 -22.25
CA LEU A 29 -17.19 1.06 -20.99
C LEU A 29 -18.01 1.55 -19.79
N VAL A 30 -18.22 2.86 -19.67
CA VAL A 30 -18.97 3.45 -18.56
C VAL A 30 -20.39 2.89 -18.50
N GLY A 31 -21.08 2.81 -19.64
CA GLY A 31 -22.42 2.23 -19.71
C GLY A 31 -22.48 0.74 -19.38
N ALA A 32 -21.39 -0.01 -19.54
CA ALA A 32 -21.31 -1.40 -19.10
C ALA A 32 -21.07 -1.52 -17.59
N LEU A 33 -20.28 -0.62 -17.02
CA LEU A 33 -19.99 -0.60 -15.58
C LEU A 33 -21.21 -0.17 -14.77
N GLU A 34 -22.03 0.76 -15.27
CA GLU A 34 -23.33 1.08 -14.68
C GLU A 34 -24.24 -0.15 -14.60
N LYS A 35 -24.32 -0.93 -15.69
CA LYS A 35 -25.10 -2.17 -15.70
C LYS A 35 -24.60 -3.20 -14.70
N ASN A 36 -23.29 -3.25 -14.43
CA ASN A 36 -22.75 -4.12 -13.40
C ASN A 36 -23.13 -3.65 -11.99
N ILE A 37 -23.08 -2.33 -11.73
CA ILE A 37 -23.56 -1.75 -10.47
C ILE A 37 -25.05 -2.10 -10.27
N ASP A 38 -25.88 -1.90 -11.30
CA ASP A 38 -27.31 -2.23 -11.27
C ASP A 38 -27.60 -3.73 -11.12
N ALA A 39 -26.72 -4.60 -11.63
CA ALA A 39 -26.85 -6.05 -11.53
C ALA A 39 -26.57 -6.59 -10.12
N GLY A 40 -25.92 -5.80 -9.26
CA GLY A 40 -25.61 -6.15 -7.89
C GLY A 40 -24.36 -7.03 -7.74
N GLU A 41 -24.22 -7.64 -6.56
CA GLU A 41 -23.07 -8.49 -6.21
C GLU A 41 -22.97 -9.74 -7.12
N PRO A 42 -21.84 -9.98 -7.79
CA PRO A 42 -21.58 -11.25 -8.47
C PRO A 42 -21.49 -12.40 -7.48
N ALA A 43 -22.21 -13.50 -7.76
CA ALA A 43 -22.26 -14.66 -6.88
C ALA A 43 -20.86 -15.20 -6.54
N GLY A 44 -20.55 -15.28 -5.25
CA GLY A 44 -19.29 -15.82 -4.72
C GLY A 44 -18.11 -14.85 -4.68
N LEU A 45 -18.27 -13.61 -5.19
CA LEU A 45 -17.17 -12.63 -5.19
C LEU A 45 -16.74 -12.25 -3.77
N ARG A 46 -17.68 -12.01 -2.84
CA ARG A 46 -17.36 -11.73 -1.43
C ARG A 46 -16.53 -12.84 -0.79
N ALA A 47 -16.86 -14.09 -1.09
CA ALA A 47 -16.17 -15.25 -0.52
C ALA A 47 -14.71 -15.40 -1.02
N LEU A 48 -14.31 -14.67 -2.06
CA LEU A 48 -12.95 -14.68 -2.56
C LEU A 48 -11.99 -13.87 -1.67
N ALA A 49 -12.47 -12.81 -1.02
CA ALA A 49 -11.61 -11.89 -0.28
C ALA A 49 -10.82 -12.53 0.87
N PRO A 50 -11.42 -13.35 1.76
CA PRO A 50 -10.67 -14.06 2.79
C PRO A 50 -9.63 -15.02 2.21
N LEU A 51 -9.92 -15.66 1.07
CA LEU A 51 -8.99 -16.57 0.41
C LEU A 51 -7.78 -15.84 -0.19
N MET A 52 -7.96 -14.56 -0.54
CA MET A 52 -6.91 -13.68 -1.04
C MET A 52 -6.14 -12.97 0.08
N GLY A 53 -6.55 -13.05 1.34
CA GLY A 53 -5.83 -12.40 2.44
C GLY A 53 -5.93 -10.87 2.44
N ALA A 54 -7.06 -10.30 2.00
CA ALA A 54 -7.33 -8.86 2.08
C ALA A 54 -8.81 -8.58 2.41
N PRO A 55 -9.13 -7.41 3.00
CA PRO A 55 -10.52 -7.02 3.27
C PRO A 55 -11.36 -6.94 1.99
N GLU A 56 -12.62 -7.37 2.06
CA GLU A 56 -13.55 -7.37 0.92
C GLU A 56 -13.64 -6.01 0.22
N VAL A 57 -13.78 -4.94 1.01
CA VAL A 57 -13.96 -3.59 0.47
C VAL A 57 -12.75 -3.17 -0.38
N ASP A 58 -11.53 -3.59 -0.04
CA ASP A 58 -10.32 -3.25 -0.80
C ASP A 58 -10.28 -3.88 -2.19
N LEU A 59 -11.05 -4.96 -2.38
CA LEU A 59 -11.10 -5.75 -3.59
C LEU A 59 -12.33 -5.43 -4.45
N THR A 60 -13.26 -4.60 -3.97
CA THR A 60 -14.60 -4.46 -4.55
C THR A 60 -15.12 -3.02 -4.66
N VAL A 61 -14.31 -2.00 -4.33
CA VAL A 61 -14.75 -0.59 -4.33
C VAL A 61 -15.38 -0.15 -5.66
N THR A 62 -14.79 -0.53 -6.79
CA THR A 62 -15.35 -0.29 -8.13
C THR A 62 -15.52 -1.60 -8.89
N PRO A 63 -16.35 -1.65 -9.95
CA PRO A 63 -16.45 -2.85 -10.76
C PRO A 63 -15.10 -3.22 -11.41
N LEU A 64 -14.23 -2.24 -11.69
CA LEU A 64 -12.89 -2.52 -12.22
C LEU A 64 -11.90 -2.94 -11.12
N THR A 65 -12.06 -2.50 -9.87
CA THR A 65 -11.35 -3.10 -8.71
C THR A 65 -11.70 -4.59 -8.62
N ALA A 66 -12.99 -4.94 -8.68
CA ALA A 66 -13.45 -6.33 -8.62
C ALA A 66 -12.92 -7.19 -9.76
N ARG A 67 -12.80 -6.64 -10.97
CA ARG A 67 -12.21 -7.35 -12.10
C ARG A 67 -10.70 -7.52 -11.98
N ALA A 68 -9.98 -6.50 -11.49
CA ALA A 68 -8.56 -6.64 -11.15
C ALA A 68 -8.35 -7.75 -10.10
N THR A 69 -9.25 -7.84 -9.11
CA THR A 69 -9.29 -8.94 -8.14
C THR A 69 -9.43 -10.29 -8.81
N MET A 70 -10.40 -10.44 -9.72
CA MET A 70 -10.60 -11.70 -10.46
C MET A 70 -9.41 -12.06 -11.36
N LEU A 71 -8.76 -11.09 -12.01
CA LEU A 71 -7.54 -11.32 -12.80
C LEU A 71 -6.38 -11.80 -11.92
N GLY A 72 -6.20 -11.20 -10.75
CA GLY A 72 -5.24 -11.66 -9.75
C GLY A 72 -5.52 -13.10 -9.32
N ALA A 73 -6.78 -13.42 -9.01
CA ALA A 73 -7.20 -14.78 -8.64
C ALA A 73 -6.99 -15.78 -9.78
N LEU A 74 -7.25 -15.41 -11.05
CA LEU A 74 -6.92 -16.25 -12.20
C LEU A 74 -5.44 -16.61 -12.26
N SER A 75 -4.56 -15.75 -11.74
CA SER A 75 -3.11 -16.03 -11.67
C SER A 75 -2.65 -16.67 -10.35
N GLY A 76 -3.58 -17.09 -9.49
CA GLY A 76 -3.26 -17.65 -8.17
C GLY A 76 -2.76 -16.62 -7.16
N ARG A 77 -2.94 -15.32 -7.41
CA ARG A 77 -2.45 -14.28 -6.51
C ARG A 77 -3.32 -14.18 -5.25
N ALA A 78 -2.64 -13.97 -4.14
CA ALA A 78 -3.17 -13.64 -2.82
C ALA A 78 -2.19 -12.66 -2.18
N PHE A 79 -2.55 -12.07 -1.06
CA PHE A 79 -1.70 -11.14 -0.33
C PHE A 79 -1.11 -11.82 0.90
N TYR A 80 0.17 -11.57 1.14
CA TYR A 80 0.72 -11.69 2.48
C TYR A 80 0.48 -10.39 3.25
N HIS A 81 0.34 -10.46 4.57
CA HIS A 81 0.28 -9.28 5.41
C HIS A 81 1.67 -8.68 5.58
N HIS A 82 1.87 -7.45 5.11
CA HIS A 82 3.16 -6.76 5.09
C HIS A 82 3.84 -6.73 6.46
N GLU A 83 3.08 -6.38 7.49
CA GLU A 83 3.61 -6.25 8.86
C GLU A 83 3.93 -7.60 9.53
N LEU A 84 3.55 -8.72 8.93
CA LEU A 84 3.88 -10.08 9.39
C LEU A 84 4.93 -10.78 8.52
N ARG A 85 5.20 -10.26 7.32
CA ARG A 85 6.24 -10.80 6.45
C ARG A 85 7.59 -10.28 6.91
N LEU A 86 8.51 -11.19 7.24
CA LEU A 86 9.90 -10.86 7.50
C LEU A 86 10.66 -10.87 6.18
N ARG A 87 11.22 -9.71 5.80
CA ARG A 87 12.04 -9.58 4.59
C ARG A 87 13.43 -10.16 4.84
N GLN A 88 13.85 -11.11 4.01
CA GLN A 88 15.24 -11.58 4.03
C GLN A 88 16.15 -10.44 3.53
N PRO A 89 17.20 -10.07 4.30
CA PRO A 89 18.19 -9.13 3.80
C PRO A 89 18.92 -9.70 2.58
N MET A 90 19.25 -8.84 1.64
CA MET A 90 20.04 -9.22 0.46
C MET A 90 21.53 -9.31 0.84
N PRO A 91 22.28 -10.31 0.35
CA PRO A 91 23.73 -10.32 0.48
C PRO A 91 24.34 -9.16 -0.32
N GLU A 92 25.53 -8.72 0.07
CA GLU A 92 26.17 -7.48 -0.44
C GLU A 92 26.27 -7.45 -1.97
N HIS A 93 26.54 -8.59 -2.63
CA HIS A 93 26.64 -8.65 -4.10
C HIS A 93 25.29 -8.55 -4.84
N LEU A 94 24.17 -8.71 -4.13
CA LEU A 94 22.81 -8.59 -4.68
C LEU A 94 22.13 -7.27 -4.32
N GLU A 95 22.78 -6.43 -3.54
CA GLU A 95 22.29 -5.09 -3.18
C GLU A 95 22.06 -4.21 -4.42
N PRO A 96 21.02 -3.34 -4.42
CA PRO A 96 20.84 -2.31 -5.42
C PRO A 96 22.07 -1.47 -5.74
N GLU A 97 22.08 -0.90 -6.94
CA GLU A 97 23.06 0.13 -7.27
C GLU A 97 22.90 1.37 -6.37
N LEU A 98 24.01 1.87 -5.80
CA LEU A 98 24.04 3.00 -4.85
C LEU A 98 23.24 4.23 -5.28
N ALA A 99 23.12 4.48 -6.58
CA ALA A 99 22.40 5.63 -7.14
C ALA A 99 20.89 5.66 -6.83
N VAL A 100 20.32 4.57 -6.29
CA VAL A 100 18.89 4.48 -5.95
C VAL A 100 18.63 4.12 -4.47
N TRP A 101 19.67 4.03 -3.63
CA TRP A 101 19.56 3.56 -2.23
C TRP A 101 20.00 4.61 -1.21
N GLN A 102 19.17 4.84 -0.17
CA GLN A 102 19.61 5.44 1.11
C GLN A 102 19.10 4.70 2.39
N ALA A 103 18.15 3.78 2.30
CA ALA A 103 17.34 3.31 3.47
C ALA A 103 17.30 1.79 3.73
N GLY A 104 18.14 0.97 3.09
CA GLY A 104 18.20 -0.48 3.33
C GLY A 104 17.58 -1.34 2.23
N THR A 105 17.67 -2.67 2.37
CA THR A 105 16.87 -3.67 1.63
C THR A 105 15.72 -4.24 2.47
N THR A 106 15.67 -3.90 3.75
CA THR A 106 14.70 -4.38 4.74
C THR A 106 13.83 -3.22 5.23
N PRO A 107 12.56 -3.46 5.54
CA PRO A 107 11.69 -2.40 6.06
C PRO A 107 12.05 -2.00 7.49
N GLU A 108 11.74 -0.76 7.84
CA GLU A 108 11.98 -0.19 9.17
C GLU A 108 10.68 0.38 9.75
N TRP A 109 10.46 0.19 11.06
CA TRP A 109 9.34 0.82 11.75
C TRP A 109 9.63 2.31 11.96
N SER A 110 8.63 3.14 11.63
CA SER A 110 8.63 4.56 11.95
C SER A 110 7.20 5.00 12.26
N ASP A 111 6.99 5.39 13.51
CA ASP A 111 5.72 5.85 14.06
C ASP A 111 4.55 4.87 13.82
N GLY A 112 4.80 3.58 14.01
CA GLY A 112 3.81 2.52 13.84
C GLY A 112 3.46 2.23 12.37
N VAL A 113 4.33 2.63 11.43
CA VAL A 113 4.28 2.24 10.02
C VAL A 113 5.55 1.49 9.66
N LEU A 114 5.40 0.29 9.11
CA LEU A 114 6.53 -0.49 8.60
C LEU A 114 6.89 0.02 7.19
N ALA A 115 7.80 0.99 7.13
CA ALA A 115 8.19 1.67 5.90
C ALA A 115 9.13 0.79 5.07
N GLU A 116 8.76 0.55 3.80
CA GLU A 116 9.60 -0.16 2.85
C GLU A 116 10.49 0.81 2.06
N PRO A 117 11.74 0.42 1.75
CA PRO A 117 12.53 1.15 0.76
C PRO A 117 11.75 1.16 -0.58
N LYS A 118 11.68 2.32 -1.26
CA LYS A 118 10.78 2.55 -2.41
C LYS A 118 10.71 1.37 -3.38
N TYR A 119 11.85 0.90 -3.89
CA TYR A 119 11.90 -0.18 -4.87
C TYR A 119 11.94 -1.59 -4.24
N PHE A 120 11.99 -1.72 -2.92
CA PHE A 120 11.87 -3.02 -2.23
C PHE A 120 10.47 -3.27 -1.67
N SER A 121 9.58 -2.28 -1.81
CA SER A 121 8.15 -2.43 -1.54
C SER A 121 7.41 -3.28 -2.58
N PHE A 122 8.05 -3.54 -3.72
CA PHE A 122 7.42 -4.21 -4.85
C PHE A 122 8.45 -4.99 -5.68
N PHE A 123 8.07 -6.21 -6.09
CA PHE A 123 8.85 -7.06 -7.00
C PHE A 123 7.91 -7.63 -8.06
N GLN A 124 8.25 -7.44 -9.34
CA GLN A 124 7.43 -7.90 -10.47
C GLN A 124 7.30 -9.44 -10.54
N ASP A 125 8.29 -10.11 -9.98
CA ASP A 125 8.42 -11.56 -9.89
C ASP A 125 7.97 -12.12 -8.54
N ALA A 126 7.55 -11.31 -7.56
CA ALA A 126 7.05 -11.83 -6.29
C ALA A 126 5.88 -12.80 -6.50
N PRO A 127 5.85 -13.99 -5.87
CA PRO A 127 4.72 -14.93 -5.96
C PRO A 127 3.42 -14.36 -5.38
N PHE A 128 3.51 -13.48 -4.38
CA PHE A 128 2.39 -12.80 -3.77
C PHE A 128 2.68 -11.31 -3.60
N PRO A 129 1.74 -10.42 -3.92
CA PRO A 129 1.84 -9.01 -3.52
C PRO A 129 1.69 -8.80 -2.00
N ALA A 130 2.14 -7.64 -1.53
CA ALA A 130 1.95 -7.21 -0.15
C ALA A 130 0.56 -6.61 0.08
N PHE A 131 -0.13 -7.07 1.12
CA PHE A 131 -1.19 -6.28 1.75
C PHE A 131 -0.55 -5.36 2.79
N ASN A 132 -0.47 -4.06 2.47
CA ASN A 132 -0.02 -3.03 3.40
C ASN A 132 -1.23 -2.24 3.93
N PRO A 133 -1.58 -2.37 5.23
CA PRO A 133 -2.70 -1.64 5.83
C PRO A 133 -2.59 -0.12 5.71
N ASN A 134 -1.39 0.42 5.58
CA ASN A 134 -1.13 1.86 5.49
C ASN A 134 -1.30 2.42 4.06
N HIS A 135 -1.41 1.55 3.05
CA HIS A 135 -1.66 1.98 1.68
C HIS A 135 -3.15 2.28 1.45
N ARG A 136 -3.45 3.10 0.43
CA ARG A 136 -4.83 3.36 -0.02
C ARG A 136 -5.49 2.07 -0.50
N ARG A 137 -6.82 1.97 -0.38
CA ARG A 137 -7.56 0.75 -0.75
C ARG A 137 -7.34 0.33 -2.21
N LYS A 138 -7.22 1.30 -3.12
CA LYS A 138 -6.94 1.03 -4.54
C LYS A 138 -5.55 0.43 -4.84
N TRP A 139 -4.65 0.40 -3.86
CA TRP A 139 -3.33 -0.23 -4.00
C TRP A 139 -3.44 -1.74 -4.21
N ARG A 140 -4.44 -2.39 -3.62
CA ARG A 140 -4.60 -3.85 -3.72
C ARG A 140 -4.87 -4.27 -5.15
N ALA A 141 -5.81 -3.60 -5.83
CA ALA A 141 -6.07 -3.87 -7.24
C ALA A 141 -4.87 -3.54 -8.13
N HIS A 142 -4.13 -2.46 -7.83
CA HIS A 142 -2.89 -2.12 -8.53
C HIS A 142 -1.86 -3.27 -8.46
N GLU A 143 -1.60 -3.79 -7.26
CA GLU A 143 -0.70 -4.93 -7.03
C GLU A 143 -1.16 -6.23 -7.72
N LEU A 144 -2.46 -6.49 -7.78
CA LEU A 144 -2.97 -7.69 -8.47
C LEU A 144 -2.79 -7.58 -10.00
N LEU A 145 -2.86 -6.37 -10.54
CA LEU A 145 -2.62 -6.13 -11.96
C LEU A 145 -1.16 -6.34 -12.35
N HIS A 146 -0.21 -6.08 -11.46
CA HIS A 146 1.19 -6.51 -11.66
C HIS A 146 1.28 -8.02 -11.84
N GLY A 147 0.55 -8.77 -11.00
CA GLY A 147 0.46 -10.22 -11.11
C GLY A 147 -0.18 -10.72 -12.42
N ALA A 148 -1.14 -9.97 -12.98
CA ALA A 148 -1.78 -10.27 -14.26
C ALA A 148 -0.90 -9.88 -15.47
N SER A 149 -0.14 -8.80 -15.36
CA SER A 149 0.84 -8.36 -16.35
C SER A 149 1.99 -9.36 -16.52
N LYS A 150 2.30 -10.14 -15.48
CA LYS A 150 3.48 -11.02 -15.41
C LYS A 150 4.78 -10.21 -15.53
N PHE A 151 5.92 -10.89 -15.57
CA PHE A 151 7.21 -10.24 -15.71
C PHE A 151 8.01 -10.84 -16.87
N PHE A 152 9.11 -10.18 -17.23
CA PHE A 152 10.02 -10.63 -18.28
C PHE A 152 11.28 -11.22 -17.66
N TRP A 153 11.76 -12.33 -18.20
CA TRP A 153 13.04 -12.89 -17.82
C TRP A 153 13.59 -13.85 -18.87
N HIS A 154 14.90 -13.79 -19.11
CA HIS A 154 15.69 -14.86 -19.72
C HIS A 154 17.16 -14.68 -19.29
N PRO A 155 17.99 -15.73 -19.29
CA PRO A 155 19.35 -15.68 -18.73
C PRO A 155 20.31 -14.74 -19.46
N GLN A 156 19.92 -14.24 -20.64
CA GLN A 156 20.73 -13.34 -21.48
C GLN A 156 20.13 -11.94 -21.59
N MET A 157 19.15 -11.60 -20.73
CA MET A 157 18.49 -10.30 -20.81
C MET A 157 19.49 -9.16 -20.64
N THR A 158 19.24 -8.08 -21.36
CA THR A 158 19.97 -6.83 -21.24
C THR A 158 19.29 -5.90 -20.23
N ARG A 159 20.04 -4.92 -19.73
CA ARG A 159 19.47 -3.85 -18.88
C ARG A 159 18.36 -3.07 -19.57
N PHE A 160 18.46 -2.92 -20.89
CA PHE A 160 17.41 -2.23 -21.66
C PHE A 160 16.14 -3.06 -21.69
N GLU A 161 16.22 -4.38 -21.86
CA GLU A 161 15.05 -5.26 -21.79
C GLU A 161 14.44 -5.28 -20.39
N LEU A 162 15.25 -5.34 -19.32
CA LEU A 162 14.72 -5.22 -17.96
C LEU A 162 14.01 -3.87 -17.76
N TYR A 163 14.58 -2.78 -18.24
CA TYR A 163 13.95 -1.46 -18.23
C TYR A 163 12.59 -1.44 -18.96
N VAL A 164 12.54 -1.91 -20.22
CA VAL A 164 11.29 -1.91 -21.01
C VAL A 164 10.25 -2.82 -20.35
N SER A 165 10.68 -3.97 -19.82
CA SER A 165 9.78 -4.87 -19.11
C SER A 165 9.21 -4.26 -17.84
N ALA A 166 10.02 -3.49 -17.10
CA ALA A 166 9.56 -2.83 -15.90
C ALA A 166 8.48 -1.80 -16.21
N ARG A 167 8.67 -1.04 -17.30
CA ARG A 167 7.69 -0.10 -17.83
C ARG A 167 6.41 -0.78 -18.33
N LEU A 168 6.54 -1.92 -19.00
CA LEU A 168 5.39 -2.74 -19.47
C LEU A 168 4.56 -3.26 -18.31
N ASN A 169 5.20 -3.81 -17.29
CA ASN A 169 4.52 -4.40 -16.14
C ASN A 169 3.75 -3.33 -15.34
N GLU A 170 4.31 -2.13 -15.20
CA GLU A 170 3.68 -0.97 -14.53
C GLU A 170 2.56 -0.30 -15.35
N LEU A 171 2.54 -0.50 -16.67
CA LEU A 171 1.61 0.17 -17.58
C LEU A 171 0.15 0.02 -17.13
N LEU A 172 -0.38 -1.20 -17.11
CA LEU A 172 -1.77 -1.45 -16.74
C LEU A 172 -2.10 -1.02 -15.29
N PRO A 173 -1.28 -1.35 -14.27
CA PRO A 173 -1.45 -0.87 -12.90
C PRO A 173 -1.56 0.65 -12.76
N ILE A 174 -0.74 1.45 -13.46
CA ILE A 174 -0.81 2.92 -13.42
C ILE A 174 -2.05 3.45 -14.16
N ILE A 175 -2.38 2.90 -15.33
CA ILE A 175 -3.58 3.26 -16.07
C ILE A 175 -4.83 2.98 -15.22
N HIS A 176 -4.81 1.86 -14.49
CA HIS A 176 -5.87 1.53 -13.56
C HIS A 176 -5.93 2.53 -12.41
N TRP A 177 -4.81 2.77 -11.73
CA TRP A 177 -4.73 3.65 -10.57
C TRP A 177 -5.20 5.09 -10.82
N TYR A 178 -4.83 5.71 -11.95
CA TYR A 178 -5.17 7.10 -12.26
C TYR A 178 -6.38 7.28 -13.18
N GLY A 179 -6.94 6.18 -13.69
CA GLY A 179 -7.95 6.21 -14.74
C GLY A 179 -9.08 5.24 -14.47
N PHE A 180 -8.88 3.96 -14.78
CA PHE A 180 -9.97 2.98 -14.72
C PHE A 180 -10.59 2.84 -13.32
N ASP A 181 -9.79 2.82 -12.26
CA ASP A 181 -10.29 2.69 -10.89
C ASP A 181 -10.98 3.96 -10.37
N GLU A 182 -10.83 5.10 -11.05
CA GLU A 182 -11.55 6.33 -10.70
C GLU A 182 -12.97 6.36 -11.32
N ILE A 183 -13.33 5.41 -12.19
CA ILE A 183 -14.68 5.29 -12.73
C ILE A 183 -15.63 4.83 -11.61
N PHE A 184 -16.56 5.70 -11.23
CA PHE A 184 -17.53 5.51 -10.13
C PHE A 184 -16.93 5.38 -8.73
N ARG A 185 -15.66 5.73 -8.53
CA ARG A 185 -15.05 5.70 -7.20
C ARG A 185 -15.68 6.74 -6.28
N PRO A 186 -16.14 6.37 -5.07
CA PRO A 186 -16.63 7.34 -4.09
C PRO A 186 -15.55 8.35 -3.70
N ARG A 187 -15.91 9.64 -3.72
CA ARG A 187 -15.04 10.75 -3.32
C ARG A 187 -15.81 11.74 -2.44
N CYS A 188 -15.12 12.28 -1.43
CA CYS A 188 -15.68 13.35 -0.60
C CYS A 188 -15.93 14.61 -1.45
N ALA A 189 -16.77 15.52 -0.98
CA ALA A 189 -17.17 16.71 -1.74
C ALA A 189 -15.97 17.55 -2.23
N GLU A 190 -14.90 17.61 -1.45
CA GLU A 190 -13.67 18.34 -1.81
C GLU A 190 -12.92 17.72 -2.99
N HIS A 191 -12.94 16.39 -3.11
CA HIS A 191 -12.10 15.64 -4.07
C HIS A 191 -12.87 15.09 -5.27
N ARG A 192 -14.18 15.34 -5.37
CA ARG A 192 -14.96 14.96 -6.55
C ARG A 192 -14.39 15.61 -7.81
N GLY A 193 -14.11 14.79 -8.82
CA GLY A 193 -13.55 15.23 -10.10
C GLY A 193 -12.09 15.71 -10.05
N LYS A 194 -11.40 15.55 -8.91
CA LYS A 194 -9.97 15.85 -8.77
C LYS A 194 -9.16 14.56 -8.83
N LEU A 195 -8.00 14.61 -9.48
CA LEU A 195 -7.04 13.52 -9.47
C LEU A 195 -6.14 13.64 -8.23
N LEU A 196 -6.11 12.59 -7.42
CA LEU A 196 -5.25 12.50 -6.23
C LEU A 196 -4.01 11.69 -6.57
N TYR A 197 -2.85 12.37 -6.61
CA TYR A 197 -1.59 11.74 -6.99
C TYR A 197 -0.97 11.00 -5.81
N ARG A 198 -0.60 11.75 -4.78
CA ARG A 198 0.05 11.23 -3.57
C ARG A 198 -0.75 11.51 -2.31
N GLU A 199 -1.72 12.40 -2.40
CA GLU A 199 -2.52 12.86 -1.27
C GLU A 199 -3.41 11.73 -0.75
N PHE A 200 -3.24 11.36 0.52
CA PHE A 200 -4.17 10.51 1.26
C PHE A 200 -5.33 11.37 1.78
N CYS A 201 -6.55 10.84 1.72
CA CYS A 201 -7.72 11.53 2.27
C CYS A 201 -8.60 10.52 3.01
N ALA A 202 -8.57 10.57 4.34
CA ALA A 202 -9.37 9.69 5.21
C ALA A 202 -10.86 9.75 4.87
N ALA A 203 -11.40 10.95 4.59
CA ALA A 203 -12.80 11.11 4.20
C ALA A 203 -13.14 10.41 2.87
N CYS A 204 -12.22 10.36 1.91
CA CYS A 204 -12.42 9.59 0.67
C CYS A 204 -12.36 8.08 0.93
N GLU A 205 -11.38 7.61 1.70
CA GLU A 205 -11.21 6.17 1.97
C GLU A 205 -12.32 5.62 2.90
N GLY A 206 -12.92 6.46 3.74
CA GLY A 206 -14.09 6.14 4.57
C GLY A 206 -15.43 6.09 3.81
N LEU A 207 -15.49 6.62 2.58
CA LEU A 207 -16.63 6.45 1.68
C LEU A 207 -16.56 5.17 0.84
N ALA A 208 -15.46 4.43 0.93
CA ALA A 208 -15.30 3.18 0.21
C ALA A 208 -16.31 2.15 0.71
N ARG A 209 -17.03 1.55 -0.24
CA ARG A 209 -17.99 0.47 -0.05
C ARG A 209 -18.00 -0.38 -1.32
N PRO A 210 -18.45 -1.63 -1.26
CA PRO A 210 -18.56 -2.46 -2.45
C PRO A 210 -19.40 -1.78 -3.55
N TYR A 211 -18.99 -1.94 -4.81
CA TYR A 211 -19.57 -1.16 -5.92
C TYR A 211 -21.08 -1.39 -6.12
N TRP A 212 -21.59 -2.56 -5.74
CA TRP A 212 -23.01 -2.90 -5.84
C TRP A 212 -23.88 -2.18 -4.79
N GLU A 213 -23.27 -1.46 -3.85
CA GLU A 213 -23.95 -0.60 -2.87
C GLU A 213 -23.97 0.87 -3.30
N LEU A 214 -23.46 1.18 -4.50
CA LEU A 214 -23.48 2.54 -5.04
C LEU A 214 -24.87 2.89 -5.57
N ASP A 215 -25.39 4.05 -5.14
CA ASP A 215 -26.60 4.64 -5.70
C ASP A 215 -26.24 5.71 -6.72
N LEU A 216 -26.14 5.30 -8.00
CA LEU A 216 -25.83 6.22 -9.09
C LEU A 216 -26.98 7.18 -9.40
N ALA A 217 -28.22 6.84 -9.05
CA ALA A 217 -29.37 7.72 -9.25
C ALA A 217 -29.35 8.92 -8.31
N ALA A 218 -28.81 8.74 -7.09
CA ALA A 218 -28.58 9.82 -6.13
C ALA A 218 -27.44 10.77 -6.53
N GLU A 219 -26.53 10.37 -7.42
CA GLU A 219 -25.39 11.19 -7.85
C GLU A 219 -25.28 11.34 -9.38
N PRO A 220 -26.16 12.13 -10.03
CA PRO A 220 -26.22 12.23 -11.51
C PRO A 220 -24.92 12.67 -12.20
N GLN A 221 -24.00 13.31 -11.47
CA GLN A 221 -22.71 13.77 -12.00
C GLN A 221 -21.70 12.62 -12.17
N GLN A 222 -21.91 11.47 -11.51
CA GLN A 222 -20.98 10.33 -11.52
C GLN A 222 -20.70 9.80 -12.93
N ARG A 223 -21.73 9.76 -13.81
CA ARG A 223 -21.54 9.35 -15.20
C ARG A 223 -20.55 10.25 -15.93
N ALA A 224 -20.69 11.57 -15.81
CA ALA A 224 -19.81 12.52 -16.49
C ALA A 224 -18.36 12.43 -15.97
N LEU A 225 -18.19 12.25 -14.65
CA LEU A 225 -16.88 12.02 -14.03
C LEU A 225 -16.25 10.70 -14.51
N GLY A 226 -17.02 9.62 -14.52
CA GLY A 226 -16.58 8.32 -15.04
C GLY A 226 -16.19 8.37 -16.51
N MET A 227 -16.91 9.15 -17.32
CA MET A 227 -16.56 9.39 -18.73
C MET A 227 -15.22 10.11 -18.89
N GLY A 228 -14.95 11.11 -18.04
CA GLY A 228 -13.66 11.80 -17.99
C GLY A 228 -12.52 10.86 -17.59
N ALA A 229 -12.72 10.05 -16.55
CA ALA A 229 -11.75 9.06 -16.10
C ALA A 229 -11.44 8.02 -17.18
N ALA A 230 -12.46 7.50 -17.87
CA ALA A 230 -12.32 6.55 -18.98
C ALA A 230 -11.58 7.17 -20.18
N HIS A 231 -11.84 8.44 -20.52
CA HIS A 231 -11.09 9.15 -21.56
C HIS A 231 -9.61 9.24 -21.20
N ASN A 232 -9.31 9.71 -19.99
CA ASN A 232 -7.95 9.88 -19.50
C ASN A 232 -7.18 8.55 -19.47
N ALA A 233 -7.82 7.47 -19.02
CA ALA A 233 -7.23 6.14 -18.96
C ALA A 233 -6.81 5.64 -20.35
N LEU A 234 -7.72 5.70 -21.32
CA LEU A 234 -7.45 5.21 -22.68
C LEU A 234 -6.46 6.10 -23.44
N GLU A 235 -6.45 7.41 -23.20
CA GLU A 235 -5.44 8.31 -23.78
C GLU A 235 -4.06 8.05 -23.20
N HIS A 236 -3.99 7.79 -21.89
CA HIS A 236 -2.75 7.43 -21.22
C HIS A 236 -2.18 6.12 -21.75
N LEU A 237 -3.02 5.09 -21.86
CA LEU A 237 -2.62 3.80 -22.41
C LEU A 237 -2.11 3.94 -23.85
N GLU A 238 -2.84 4.67 -24.70
CA GLU A 238 -2.47 4.89 -26.09
C GLU A 238 -1.08 5.55 -26.25
N SER A 239 -0.80 6.59 -25.44
CA SER A 239 0.49 7.28 -25.49
C SER A 239 1.65 6.41 -25.00
N GLU A 240 1.46 5.67 -23.90
CA GLU A 240 2.51 4.80 -23.34
C GLU A 240 2.76 3.58 -24.22
N TRP A 241 1.69 2.92 -24.68
CA TRP A 241 1.77 1.77 -25.57
C TRP A 241 2.57 2.11 -26.83
N SER A 242 2.26 3.24 -27.46
CA SER A 242 2.96 3.70 -28.66
C SER A 242 4.44 3.97 -28.40
N ALA A 243 4.78 4.54 -27.25
CA ALA A 243 6.17 4.76 -26.87
C ALA A 243 6.92 3.45 -26.64
N ILE A 244 6.34 2.51 -25.88
CA ILE A 244 6.96 1.21 -25.58
C ILE A 244 7.18 0.39 -26.86
N VAL A 245 6.22 0.38 -27.79
CA VAL A 245 6.39 -0.27 -29.11
C VAL A 245 7.60 0.33 -29.86
N GLN A 246 7.79 1.66 -29.79
CA GLN A 246 8.97 2.30 -30.37
C GLN A 246 10.27 1.95 -29.61
N GLU A 247 10.22 1.78 -28.29
CA GLU A 247 11.38 1.35 -27.49
C GLU A 247 11.83 -0.05 -27.89
N ILE A 248 10.89 -1.00 -28.00
CA ILE A 248 11.15 -2.37 -28.45
C ILE A 248 11.75 -2.36 -29.86
N ALA A 249 11.13 -1.61 -30.79
CA ALA A 249 11.57 -1.60 -32.19
C ALA A 249 12.93 -0.91 -32.41
N THR A 250 13.30 0.08 -31.59
CA THR A 250 14.47 0.93 -31.84
C THR A 250 15.63 0.71 -30.87
N GLY A 251 15.40 0.06 -29.72
CA GLY A 251 16.40 -0.09 -28.66
C GLY A 251 16.77 1.26 -28.00
N ARG A 252 15.87 2.25 -28.04
CA ARG A 252 16.10 3.61 -27.50
C ARG A 252 14.95 4.00 -26.59
N LEU A 253 15.25 4.83 -25.59
CA LEU A 253 14.23 5.39 -24.70
C LEU A 253 13.30 6.36 -25.45
N HIS A 254 12.00 6.25 -25.18
CA HIS A 254 10.96 7.15 -25.68
C HIS A 254 10.16 7.70 -24.50
N ALA A 255 10.41 8.96 -24.15
CA ALA A 255 9.76 9.61 -23.03
C ALA A 255 8.29 9.96 -23.34
N THR A 256 7.44 9.84 -22.34
CA THR A 256 6.01 10.17 -22.37
C THR A 256 5.66 11.08 -21.19
N PRO A 257 6.27 12.27 -21.11
CA PRO A 257 6.16 13.12 -19.93
C PRO A 257 4.70 13.49 -19.65
N ARG A 258 4.21 13.13 -18.46
CA ARG A 258 2.92 13.58 -17.90
C ARG A 258 3.21 14.32 -16.59
N GLY A 259 2.47 15.39 -16.30
CA GLY A 259 2.84 16.42 -15.31
C GLY A 259 3.63 15.96 -14.06
N ARG A 260 3.14 14.94 -13.33
CA ARG A 260 3.79 14.38 -12.13
C ARG A 260 4.23 12.91 -12.28
N LEU A 261 4.18 12.35 -13.48
CA LEU A 261 4.44 10.93 -13.76
C LEU A 261 5.47 10.79 -14.89
N ASP A 262 6.55 10.08 -14.59
CA ASP A 262 7.57 9.70 -15.56
C ASP A 262 7.82 8.19 -15.47
N ALA A 263 7.09 7.44 -16.29
CA ALA A 263 7.18 5.98 -16.34
C ALA A 263 8.59 5.51 -16.70
N SER A 264 9.33 6.29 -17.50
CA SER A 264 10.72 5.97 -17.84
C SER A 264 11.63 6.13 -16.62
N SER A 265 11.46 7.18 -15.81
CA SER A 265 12.25 7.36 -14.59
C SER A 265 11.99 6.24 -13.57
N ASP A 266 10.74 5.86 -13.33
CA ASP A 266 10.41 4.78 -12.38
C ASP A 266 10.93 3.42 -12.88
N ALA A 267 10.82 3.12 -14.17
CA ALA A 267 11.36 1.89 -14.76
C ALA A 267 12.90 1.82 -14.71
N VAL A 268 13.61 2.95 -14.88
CA VAL A 268 15.07 3.01 -14.65
C VAL A 268 15.39 2.76 -13.17
N GLY A 269 14.60 3.34 -12.27
CA GLY A 269 14.72 3.10 -10.83
C GLY A 269 14.58 1.62 -10.47
N TYR A 270 13.54 0.96 -10.98
CA TYR A 270 13.31 -0.47 -10.81
C TYR A 270 14.47 -1.31 -11.37
N MET A 271 14.90 -1.04 -12.61
CA MET A 271 16.02 -1.76 -13.23
C MET A 271 17.29 -1.68 -12.39
N ARG A 272 17.66 -0.49 -11.89
CA ARG A 272 18.83 -0.31 -11.03
C ARG A 272 18.67 -0.95 -9.65
N ALA A 273 17.45 -1.01 -9.14
CA ALA A 273 17.16 -1.61 -7.84
C ALA A 273 17.24 -3.14 -7.86
N HIS A 274 16.92 -3.77 -8.99
CA HIS A 274 16.76 -5.22 -9.06
C HIS A 274 17.72 -5.93 -10.01
N TRP A 275 18.54 -5.22 -10.79
CA TRP A 275 19.43 -5.84 -11.78
C TRP A 275 20.25 -6.99 -11.18
N ASN A 276 21.00 -6.72 -10.11
CA ASN A 276 21.89 -7.72 -9.50
C ASN A 276 21.12 -8.97 -9.06
N ARG A 277 19.99 -8.79 -8.37
CA ARG A 277 19.11 -9.88 -7.92
C ARG A 277 18.51 -10.67 -9.09
N VAL A 278 17.95 -10.00 -10.10
CA VAL A 278 17.24 -10.69 -11.21
C VAL A 278 18.23 -11.45 -12.11
N THR A 279 19.50 -11.04 -12.15
CA THR A 279 20.58 -11.76 -12.84
C THR A 279 21.34 -12.76 -11.97
N ALA A 280 20.96 -12.91 -10.69
CA ALA A 280 21.61 -13.83 -9.76
C ALA A 280 21.33 -15.30 -10.13
N TRP A 281 22.21 -16.20 -9.70
CA TRP A 281 22.04 -17.63 -9.95
C TRP A 281 20.79 -18.16 -9.23
N SER A 282 20.50 -17.65 -8.04
CA SER A 282 19.30 -18.01 -7.26
C SER A 282 18.01 -17.71 -8.02
N THR A 283 17.90 -16.52 -8.63
CA THR A 283 16.75 -16.17 -9.48
C THR A 283 16.68 -17.07 -10.71
N GLY A 284 17.80 -17.34 -11.38
CA GLY A 284 17.82 -18.24 -12.54
C GLY A 284 17.34 -19.66 -12.19
N SER A 285 17.88 -20.24 -11.13
CA SER A 285 17.47 -21.55 -10.60
C SER A 285 15.99 -21.56 -10.25
N TRP A 286 15.48 -20.50 -9.61
CA TRP A 286 14.08 -20.38 -9.26
C TRP A 286 13.16 -20.32 -10.49
N VAL A 287 13.49 -19.48 -11.48
CA VAL A 287 12.69 -19.34 -12.70
C VAL A 287 12.67 -20.65 -13.48
N GLU A 288 13.82 -21.28 -13.69
CA GLU A 288 13.94 -22.49 -14.51
C GLU A 288 13.29 -23.73 -13.87
N ARG A 289 13.24 -23.81 -12.54
CA ARG A 289 12.69 -24.97 -11.82
C ARG A 289 11.21 -24.84 -11.48
N PHE A 290 10.73 -23.63 -11.16
CA PHE A 290 9.41 -23.45 -10.55
C PHE A 290 8.43 -22.65 -11.40
N LEU A 291 8.90 -21.98 -12.46
CA LEU A 291 8.07 -21.14 -13.33
C LEU A 291 7.99 -21.70 -14.75
N VAL A 292 6.96 -21.26 -15.50
CA VAL A 292 6.74 -21.65 -16.89
C VAL A 292 6.59 -20.41 -17.78
N ASP A 293 7.38 -20.34 -18.85
CA ASP A 293 7.30 -19.30 -19.89
C ASP A 293 5.92 -19.32 -20.55
N GLY A 294 5.30 -18.15 -20.67
CA GLY A 294 3.92 -17.98 -21.14
C GLY A 294 2.84 -18.15 -20.07
N VAL A 295 3.19 -18.60 -18.85
CA VAL A 295 2.25 -18.77 -17.73
C VAL A 295 2.57 -17.83 -16.57
N ASP A 296 3.83 -17.81 -16.16
CA ASP A 296 4.31 -17.04 -15.01
C ASP A 296 5.14 -15.82 -15.40
N TYR A 297 5.91 -15.96 -16.49
CA TYR A 297 6.78 -14.93 -17.06
C TYR A 297 6.79 -15.04 -18.59
N PHE A 298 7.45 -14.10 -19.26
CA PHE A 298 7.70 -14.14 -20.70
C PHE A 298 9.18 -13.97 -21.01
N SER A 299 9.71 -14.79 -21.92
CA SER A 299 11.10 -14.69 -22.39
C SER A 299 11.34 -13.65 -23.48
N THR A 300 10.28 -13.02 -24.01
CA THR A 300 10.37 -11.98 -25.05
C THR A 300 9.51 -10.77 -24.70
N LEU A 301 9.97 -9.57 -25.07
CA LEU A 301 9.21 -8.33 -24.83
C LEU A 301 7.90 -8.28 -25.64
N ASP A 302 7.88 -8.84 -26.85
CA ASP A 302 6.66 -8.90 -27.68
C ASP A 302 5.57 -9.75 -27.02
N ALA A 303 5.95 -10.90 -26.42
CA ALA A 303 5.00 -11.75 -25.71
C ALA A 303 4.49 -11.08 -24.42
N LEU A 304 5.38 -10.40 -23.68
CA LEU A 304 4.97 -9.61 -22.52
C LEU A 304 4.01 -8.47 -22.92
N LEU A 305 4.34 -7.70 -23.96
CA LEU A 305 3.48 -6.62 -24.47
C LEU A 305 2.10 -7.15 -24.89
N LEU A 306 2.06 -8.29 -25.60
CA LEU A 306 0.80 -8.94 -25.97
C LEU A 306 -0.02 -9.33 -24.73
N ASN A 307 0.63 -9.91 -23.72
CA ASN A 307 -0.03 -10.27 -22.46
C ASN A 307 -0.57 -9.05 -21.71
N VAL A 308 0.20 -7.95 -21.62
CA VAL A 308 -0.28 -6.70 -21.00
C VAL A 308 -1.49 -6.16 -21.76
N GLY A 309 -1.48 -6.22 -23.08
CA GLY A 309 -2.66 -5.88 -23.90
C GLY A 309 -3.86 -6.79 -23.61
N GLN A 310 -3.63 -8.10 -23.47
CA GLN A 310 -4.69 -9.08 -23.15
C GLN A 310 -5.26 -8.85 -21.75
N ALA A 311 -4.40 -8.69 -20.73
CA ALA A 311 -4.82 -8.37 -19.37
C ALA A 311 -5.60 -7.05 -19.31
N THR A 312 -5.21 -6.05 -20.10
CA THR A 312 -5.94 -4.79 -20.23
C THR A 312 -7.32 -5.02 -20.84
N GLN A 313 -7.39 -5.81 -21.92
CA GLN A 313 -8.64 -6.15 -22.57
C GLN A 313 -9.55 -6.95 -21.62
N ASP A 314 -9.03 -7.94 -20.91
CA ASP A 314 -9.77 -8.75 -19.93
C ASP A 314 -10.25 -7.91 -18.74
N LEU A 315 -9.50 -6.88 -18.34
CA LEU A 315 -9.94 -5.94 -17.31
C LEU A 315 -11.20 -5.17 -17.73
N VAL A 316 -11.33 -4.78 -19.01
CA VAL A 316 -12.40 -3.86 -19.47
C VAL A 316 -13.38 -4.46 -20.49
N CYS A 317 -13.22 -5.73 -20.85
CA CYS A 317 -14.04 -6.46 -21.82
C CYS A 317 -14.28 -7.90 -21.38
N GLY A 318 -15.28 -8.55 -22.00
CA GLY A 318 -15.49 -9.98 -21.88
C GLY A 318 -15.96 -10.43 -20.50
N THR A 319 -16.17 -11.73 -20.36
CA THR A 319 -16.58 -12.34 -19.09
C THR A 319 -15.37 -12.94 -18.41
N LEU A 320 -15.10 -12.53 -17.18
CA LEU A 320 -14.13 -13.21 -16.31
C LEU A 320 -14.84 -14.30 -15.54
N GLU A 321 -14.23 -15.48 -15.48
CA GLU A 321 -14.75 -16.64 -14.76
C GLU A 321 -13.67 -17.20 -13.85
N VAL A 322 -13.87 -17.17 -12.53
CA VAL A 322 -12.93 -17.73 -11.55
C VAL A 322 -13.51 -19.03 -11.01
N ASP A 323 -12.80 -20.13 -11.25
CA ASP A 323 -13.00 -21.37 -10.53
C ASP A 323 -12.20 -21.35 -9.23
N THR A 324 -12.86 -21.57 -8.10
CA THR A 324 -12.25 -21.49 -6.77
C THR A 324 -11.28 -22.63 -6.50
N SER A 325 -11.49 -23.80 -7.09
CA SER A 325 -10.59 -24.96 -6.96
C SER A 325 -9.31 -24.71 -7.76
N VAL A 326 -9.46 -24.25 -9.01
CA VAL A 326 -8.31 -23.85 -9.85
C VAL A 326 -7.53 -22.69 -9.21
N TYR A 327 -8.23 -21.71 -8.63
CA TYR A 327 -7.59 -20.64 -7.88
C TYR A 327 -6.77 -21.18 -6.70
N ARG A 328 -7.34 -22.08 -5.90
CA ARG A 328 -6.63 -22.72 -4.78
C ARG A 328 -5.37 -23.45 -5.26
N ALA A 329 -5.46 -24.26 -6.32
CA ALA A 329 -4.30 -24.95 -6.88
C ALA A 329 -3.19 -23.98 -7.30
N ARG A 330 -3.54 -22.91 -8.03
CA ARG A 330 -2.58 -21.90 -8.47
C ARG A 330 -1.99 -21.11 -7.30
N ARG A 331 -2.79 -20.82 -6.27
CA ARG A 331 -2.33 -20.17 -5.05
C ARG A 331 -1.35 -21.08 -4.29
N THR A 332 -1.67 -22.35 -4.11
CA THR A 332 -0.77 -23.33 -3.46
C THR A 332 0.54 -23.44 -4.22
N ARG A 333 0.50 -23.50 -5.55
CA ARG A 333 1.72 -23.47 -6.40
C ARG A 333 2.56 -22.22 -6.15
N ARG A 334 1.93 -21.04 -5.98
CA ARG A 334 2.63 -19.79 -5.65
C ARG A 334 3.27 -19.82 -4.25
N GLN A 335 2.70 -20.55 -3.28
CA GLN A 335 3.32 -20.76 -1.97
C GLN A 335 4.61 -21.58 -2.09
N LEU A 336 4.59 -22.65 -2.90
CA LEU A 336 5.77 -23.46 -3.18
C LEU A 336 6.86 -22.62 -3.87
N GLN A 337 6.48 -21.76 -4.80
CA GLN A 337 7.39 -20.81 -5.45
C GLN A 337 7.99 -19.80 -4.46
N ASP A 338 7.21 -19.31 -3.48
CA ASP A 338 7.70 -18.34 -2.48
C ASP A 338 8.74 -18.97 -1.55
N ILE A 339 8.46 -20.15 -0.98
CA ILE A 339 9.44 -20.85 -0.12
C ILE A 339 10.70 -21.24 -0.91
N ALA A 340 10.55 -21.73 -2.14
CA ALA A 340 11.70 -22.04 -2.99
C ALA A 340 12.56 -20.79 -3.26
N SER A 341 11.93 -19.66 -3.58
CA SER A 341 12.65 -18.39 -3.78
C SER A 341 13.41 -17.95 -2.53
N ARG A 342 12.80 -18.09 -1.34
CA ARG A 342 13.42 -17.76 -0.05
C ARG A 342 14.60 -18.66 0.31
N VAL A 343 14.51 -19.95 0.00
CA VAL A 343 15.62 -20.90 0.18
C VAL A 343 16.78 -20.54 -0.74
N LEU A 344 16.52 -20.34 -2.03
CA LEU A 344 17.55 -20.03 -3.01
C LEU A 344 18.25 -18.69 -2.72
N VAL A 345 17.50 -17.67 -2.27
CA VAL A 345 18.08 -16.41 -1.81
C VAL A 345 18.88 -16.58 -0.51
N ALA A 346 18.44 -17.44 0.42
CA ALA A 346 19.21 -17.72 1.63
C ALA A 346 20.55 -18.40 1.29
N MET A 347 20.58 -19.31 0.31
CA MET A 347 21.81 -19.98 -0.13
C MET A 347 22.84 -19.03 -0.73
N GLU A 348 22.45 -17.86 -1.25
CA GLU A 348 23.39 -16.82 -1.73
C GLU A 348 24.28 -16.25 -0.61
N TRP A 349 23.93 -16.46 0.67
CA TRP A 349 24.75 -16.04 1.81
C TRP A 349 25.89 -17.01 2.15
N LEU A 350 25.90 -18.19 1.52
CA LEU A 350 26.92 -19.21 1.75
C LEU A 350 27.86 -19.28 0.55
N ASP A 351 29.13 -19.53 0.81
CA ASP A 351 30.07 -19.90 -0.25
C ASP A 351 29.76 -21.34 -0.68
N PRO A 352 29.37 -21.60 -1.94
CA PRO A 352 29.04 -22.95 -2.40
C PRO A 352 30.22 -23.93 -2.32
N GLU A 353 31.47 -23.42 -2.29
CA GLU A 353 32.66 -24.27 -2.15
C GLU A 353 33.01 -24.56 -0.66
N SER A 354 32.33 -23.92 0.29
CA SER A 354 32.54 -24.15 1.73
C SER A 354 31.84 -25.43 2.24
N ASP A 355 32.30 -25.93 3.39
CA ASP A 355 31.67 -27.08 4.07
C ASP A 355 30.23 -26.74 4.50
N GLU A 356 29.99 -25.50 4.96
CA GLU A 356 28.67 -25.00 5.32
C GLU A 356 27.74 -24.92 4.09
N GLY A 357 28.22 -24.39 2.97
CA GLY A 357 27.48 -24.32 1.71
C GLY A 357 27.04 -25.69 1.20
N GLN A 358 27.99 -26.66 1.15
CA GLN A 358 27.69 -28.03 0.74
C GLN A 358 26.69 -28.72 1.67
N ARG A 359 26.82 -28.55 2.99
CA ARG A 359 25.87 -29.11 3.96
C ARG A 359 24.46 -28.54 3.81
N ALA A 360 24.35 -27.23 3.56
CA ALA A 360 23.06 -26.60 3.33
C ALA A 360 22.43 -27.08 2.02
N GLU A 361 23.21 -27.16 0.93
CA GLU A 361 22.76 -27.68 -0.36
C GLU A 361 22.30 -29.15 -0.26
N ASP A 362 23.12 -30.03 0.32
CA ASP A 362 22.79 -31.44 0.53
C ASP A 362 21.48 -31.64 1.31
N ALA A 363 21.21 -30.77 2.28
CA ALA A 363 20.01 -30.82 3.10
C ALA A 363 18.76 -30.26 2.37
N LEU A 364 18.92 -29.21 1.57
CA LEU A 364 17.81 -28.43 1.02
C LEU A 364 17.42 -28.85 -0.40
N GLU A 365 18.36 -29.29 -1.21
CA GLU A 365 18.15 -29.61 -2.63
C GLU A 365 17.08 -30.70 -2.86
N PRO A 366 17.03 -31.81 -2.10
CA PRO A 366 15.96 -32.81 -2.26
C PRO A 366 14.57 -32.23 -2.01
N HIS A 367 14.45 -31.26 -1.11
CA HIS A 367 13.18 -30.58 -0.84
C HIS A 367 12.82 -29.59 -1.95
N LEU A 368 13.79 -28.89 -2.53
CA LEU A 368 13.57 -28.04 -3.70
C LEU A 368 13.11 -28.86 -4.91
N GLU A 369 13.65 -30.07 -5.13
CA GLU A 369 13.18 -30.99 -6.17
C GLU A 369 11.73 -31.45 -5.93
N ALA A 370 11.38 -31.82 -4.69
CA ALA A 370 10.02 -32.20 -4.34
C ALA A 370 9.01 -31.06 -4.53
N LEU A 371 9.39 -29.83 -4.16
CA LEU A 371 8.60 -28.63 -4.40
C LEU A 371 8.38 -28.37 -5.89
N ALA A 372 9.40 -28.56 -6.73
CA ALA A 372 9.31 -28.37 -8.17
C ALA A 372 8.36 -29.39 -8.81
N GLY A 373 8.43 -30.66 -8.39
CA GLY A 373 7.48 -31.70 -8.80
C GLY A 373 6.03 -31.33 -8.47
N ALA A 374 5.78 -30.95 -7.21
CA ALA A 374 4.44 -30.51 -6.78
C ALA A 374 3.96 -29.24 -7.50
N CYS A 375 4.86 -28.32 -7.87
CA CYS A 375 4.51 -27.16 -8.69
C CYS A 375 4.03 -27.55 -10.10
N GLY A 376 4.63 -28.58 -10.68
CA GLY A 376 4.24 -29.13 -11.99
C GLY A 376 2.85 -29.78 -11.91
N GLU A 377 2.65 -30.67 -10.94
CA GLU A 377 1.37 -31.37 -10.73
C GLU A 377 0.20 -30.39 -10.55
N LEU A 378 0.37 -29.36 -9.70
CA LEU A 378 -0.67 -28.33 -9.47
C LEU A 378 -1.00 -27.48 -10.71
N LEU A 379 -0.08 -27.40 -11.69
CA LEU A 379 -0.30 -26.69 -12.93
C LEU A 379 -0.99 -27.57 -13.99
N GLU A 380 -0.65 -28.86 -14.03
CA GLU A 380 -1.21 -29.83 -14.98
C GLU A 380 -2.62 -30.29 -14.59
N GLU A 381 -2.89 -30.46 -13.29
CA GLU A 381 -4.16 -30.97 -12.77
C GLU A 381 -4.81 -30.02 -11.74
N PRO A 382 -5.07 -28.73 -12.08
CA PRO A 382 -5.55 -27.75 -11.13
C PRO A 382 -6.97 -28.02 -10.62
N GLU A 383 -7.76 -28.84 -11.31
CA GLU A 383 -9.10 -29.23 -10.88
C GLU A 383 -9.10 -30.30 -9.78
N ASP A 384 -8.02 -31.07 -9.62
CA ASP A 384 -7.89 -32.14 -8.59
C ASP A 384 -7.16 -31.66 -7.33
N ILE A 385 -7.38 -30.38 -6.97
CA ILE A 385 -6.72 -29.76 -5.82
C ILE A 385 -6.96 -30.53 -4.51
N ASP A 386 -8.15 -31.12 -4.33
CA ASP A 386 -8.47 -31.88 -3.12
C ASP A 386 -7.55 -33.12 -2.93
N SER A 387 -7.02 -33.69 -4.03
CA SER A 387 -6.08 -34.82 -4.01
C SER A 387 -4.63 -34.36 -3.86
N CYS A 388 -4.26 -33.24 -4.49
CA CYS A 388 -2.87 -32.77 -4.55
C CYS A 388 -2.48 -31.79 -3.42
N GLU A 389 -3.43 -31.07 -2.82
CA GLU A 389 -3.15 -30.00 -1.85
C GLU A 389 -2.39 -30.52 -0.63
N SER A 390 -2.80 -31.67 -0.08
CA SER A 390 -2.14 -32.25 1.09
C SER A 390 -0.68 -32.62 0.80
N ALA A 391 -0.38 -33.16 -0.38
CA ALA A 391 0.98 -33.50 -0.78
C ALA A 391 1.84 -32.23 -1.00
N ALA A 392 1.28 -31.21 -1.65
CA ALA A 392 1.96 -29.93 -1.86
C ALA A 392 2.27 -29.22 -0.53
N LEU A 393 1.33 -29.20 0.42
CA LEU A 393 1.52 -28.62 1.75
C LEU A 393 2.52 -29.43 2.58
N GLU A 394 2.56 -30.76 2.44
CA GLU A 394 3.60 -31.57 3.08
C GLU A 394 4.99 -31.26 2.50
N SER A 395 5.12 -31.05 1.19
CA SER A 395 6.37 -30.60 0.57
C SER A 395 6.81 -29.23 1.08
N PHE A 396 5.87 -28.28 1.23
CA PHE A 396 6.12 -26.98 1.85
C PHE A 396 6.64 -27.12 3.28
N ALA A 397 5.93 -27.88 4.12
CA ALA A 397 6.29 -28.09 5.52
C ALA A 397 7.62 -28.86 5.66
N GLY A 398 7.87 -29.84 4.79
CA GLY A 398 9.13 -30.58 4.72
C GLY A 398 10.31 -29.66 4.44
N CYS A 399 10.19 -28.77 3.45
CA CYS A 399 11.21 -27.78 3.14
C CYS A 399 11.45 -26.80 4.30
N ALA A 400 10.39 -26.32 4.96
CA ALA A 400 10.50 -25.43 6.10
C ALA A 400 11.22 -26.08 7.30
N ARG A 401 10.92 -27.36 7.58
CA ARG A 401 11.61 -28.15 8.60
C ARG A 401 13.08 -28.38 8.25
N ALA A 402 13.36 -28.76 7.01
CA ALA A 402 14.73 -28.97 6.54
C ALA A 402 15.58 -27.70 6.68
N PHE A 403 15.02 -26.53 6.33
CA PHE A 403 15.71 -25.26 6.57
C PHE A 403 15.97 -25.00 8.05
N SER A 404 15.00 -25.27 8.92
CA SER A 404 15.17 -25.10 10.38
C SER A 404 16.26 -26.01 10.95
N GLU A 405 16.48 -27.20 10.38
CA GLU A 405 17.52 -28.15 10.79
C GLU A 405 18.94 -27.70 10.41
N VAL A 406 19.08 -26.78 9.45
CA VAL A 406 20.35 -26.20 9.01
C VAL A 406 20.43 -24.69 9.22
N ALA A 407 19.49 -24.11 9.98
CA ALA A 407 19.38 -22.66 10.16
C ALA A 407 20.64 -22.05 10.79
N GLU A 408 21.37 -22.82 11.59
CA GLU A 408 22.63 -22.40 12.23
C GLU A 408 23.79 -22.20 11.23
N LEU A 409 23.66 -22.70 10.00
CA LEU A 409 24.63 -22.47 8.93
C LEU A 409 24.50 -21.06 8.33
N PHE A 410 23.34 -20.43 8.49
CA PHE A 410 23.04 -19.13 7.91
C PHE A 410 23.30 -17.98 8.90
N PRO A 411 23.52 -16.75 8.41
CA PRO A 411 23.51 -15.57 9.26
C PRO A 411 22.19 -15.45 10.04
N GLU A 412 22.27 -15.01 11.31
CA GLU A 412 21.11 -14.87 12.20
C GLU A 412 19.92 -14.14 11.56
N PRO A 413 20.08 -12.98 10.87
CA PRO A 413 18.96 -12.33 10.20
C PRO A 413 18.25 -13.17 9.12
N ILE A 414 18.96 -14.10 8.48
CA ILE A 414 18.41 -15.01 7.48
C ILE A 414 17.64 -16.15 8.15
N ALA A 415 18.23 -16.73 9.20
CA ALA A 415 17.58 -17.77 10.01
C ALA A 415 16.27 -17.26 10.64
N GLU A 416 16.29 -16.06 11.24
CA GLU A 416 15.12 -15.46 11.89
C GLU A 416 14.00 -15.08 10.91
N SER A 417 14.36 -14.60 9.71
CA SER A 417 13.37 -14.10 8.75
C SER A 417 12.73 -15.18 7.87
N PHE A 418 13.29 -16.39 7.83
CA PHE A 418 12.91 -17.42 6.87
C PHE A 418 11.43 -17.83 6.98
N LEU A 419 10.92 -18.07 8.19
CA LEU A 419 9.53 -18.51 8.42
C LEU A 419 8.51 -17.35 8.44
N GLY A 420 8.96 -16.10 8.35
CA GLY A 420 8.09 -14.93 8.29
C GLY A 420 7.44 -14.73 6.91
N PHE A 421 6.54 -15.63 6.50
CA PHE A 421 5.86 -15.55 5.20
C PHE A 421 4.75 -14.49 5.16
N GLY A 422 4.12 -14.23 6.31
CA GLY A 422 3.00 -13.30 6.45
C GLY A 422 1.68 -13.80 5.88
N TYR A 423 1.52 -15.11 5.65
CA TYR A 423 0.27 -15.66 5.12
C TYR A 423 -0.86 -15.57 6.16
N ARG A 424 -2.04 -15.14 5.70
CA ARG A 424 -3.28 -15.10 6.49
C ARG A 424 -4.28 -16.19 6.09
N PHE A 425 -4.00 -16.89 5.01
CA PHE A 425 -4.94 -17.81 4.34
C PHE A 425 -4.53 -19.29 4.42
N LEU A 426 -3.44 -19.59 5.13
CA LEU A 426 -2.93 -20.92 5.46
C LEU A 426 -2.30 -20.83 6.86
N ASP A 427 -2.62 -21.75 7.76
CA ASP A 427 -2.04 -21.87 9.11
C ASP A 427 -1.71 -20.52 9.77
N ALA A 428 -2.72 -19.64 9.83
CA ALA A 428 -2.52 -18.24 10.19
C ALA A 428 -1.83 -18.05 11.54
N ASP A 429 -2.04 -18.97 12.49
CA ASP A 429 -1.40 -18.97 13.80
C ASP A 429 0.12 -19.15 13.71
N ILE A 430 0.61 -20.09 12.89
CA ILE A 430 2.05 -20.36 12.74
C ILE A 430 2.77 -19.13 12.17
N PHE A 431 2.17 -18.50 11.15
CA PHE A 431 2.79 -17.32 10.54
C PHE A 431 2.59 -16.04 11.34
N ALA A 432 1.54 -15.97 12.17
CA ALA A 432 1.39 -14.92 13.17
C ALA A 432 2.49 -15.00 14.22
N GLU A 433 2.78 -16.19 14.76
CA GLU A 433 3.87 -16.42 15.70
C GLU A 433 5.22 -16.02 15.10
N ALA A 434 5.50 -16.42 13.85
CA ALA A 434 6.73 -16.05 13.15
C ALA A 434 6.87 -14.52 12.95
N GLY A 435 5.77 -13.80 12.74
CA GLY A 435 5.75 -12.35 12.57
C GLY A 435 5.65 -11.53 13.86
N ALA A 436 5.37 -12.19 15.00
CA ALA A 436 5.00 -11.51 16.25
C ALA A 436 6.07 -10.56 16.76
N ALA A 437 7.35 -10.93 16.69
CA ALA A 437 8.46 -10.08 17.11
C ALA A 437 8.57 -8.80 16.26
N GLN A 438 8.32 -8.88 14.95
CA GLN A 438 8.26 -7.70 14.09
C GLN A 438 7.10 -6.79 14.47
N LEU A 439 5.92 -7.37 14.73
CA LEU A 439 4.75 -6.59 15.12
C LEU A 439 4.94 -5.92 16.50
N ALA A 440 5.51 -6.63 17.48
CA ALA A 440 5.81 -6.09 18.80
C ALA A 440 6.75 -4.87 18.71
N ARG A 441 7.79 -4.92 17.85
CA ARG A 441 8.65 -3.76 17.56
C ARG A 441 7.86 -2.58 16.97
N GLY A 442 6.87 -2.86 16.12
CA GLY A 442 5.98 -1.82 15.59
C GLY A 442 5.08 -1.18 16.64
N VAL A 443 4.60 -1.96 17.60
CA VAL A 443 3.83 -1.45 18.74
C VAL A 443 4.73 -0.61 19.65
N GLU A 444 5.96 -1.07 19.92
CA GLU A 444 6.95 -0.31 20.70
C GLU A 444 7.28 1.04 20.05
N ASP A 445 7.47 1.05 18.73
CA ASP A 445 7.78 2.25 17.95
C ASP A 445 6.61 3.23 17.89
N GLY A 446 5.40 2.75 17.55
CA GLY A 446 4.23 3.62 17.37
C GLY A 446 3.50 4.01 18.66
N ALA A 447 3.50 3.14 19.66
CA ALA A 447 2.77 3.29 20.92
C ALA A 447 3.62 2.89 22.14
N PRO A 448 4.78 3.55 22.36
CA PRO A 448 5.75 3.15 23.39
C PRO A 448 5.19 3.14 24.81
N LYS A 449 4.23 4.03 25.14
CA LYS A 449 3.62 4.07 26.48
C LYS A 449 2.68 2.90 26.68
N THR A 450 1.83 2.61 25.69
CA THR A 450 0.97 1.43 25.71
C THR A 450 1.80 0.16 25.75
N PHE A 451 2.86 0.06 24.94
CA PHE A 451 3.77 -1.08 24.92
C PHE A 451 4.38 -1.36 26.30
N ALA A 452 4.86 -0.32 27.01
CA ALA A 452 5.42 -0.45 28.35
C ALA A 452 4.41 -0.92 29.41
N MET A 453 3.11 -0.86 29.11
CA MET A 453 2.04 -1.36 29.98
C MET A 453 1.71 -2.83 29.72
N LEU A 454 2.12 -3.39 28.57
CA LEU A 454 1.87 -4.80 28.23
C LEU A 454 2.71 -5.73 29.12
N THR A 455 2.07 -6.78 29.65
CA THR A 455 2.76 -7.76 30.50
C THR A 455 3.59 -8.75 29.68
N ASP A 456 3.06 -9.16 28.53
CA ASP A 456 3.77 -9.99 27.54
C ASP A 456 3.55 -9.39 26.15
N PRO A 457 4.55 -8.65 25.61
CA PRO A 457 4.41 -8.01 24.31
C PRO A 457 4.29 -8.97 23.13
N LEU A 458 4.88 -10.17 23.21
CA LEU A 458 4.84 -11.14 22.11
C LEU A 458 3.48 -11.82 22.04
N ASP A 459 2.96 -12.27 23.18
CA ASP A 459 1.60 -12.83 23.25
C ASP A 459 0.54 -11.78 22.85
N SER A 460 0.75 -10.53 23.24
CA SER A 460 -0.11 -9.40 22.83
C SER A 460 -0.05 -9.15 21.32
N ALA A 461 1.14 -9.24 20.70
CA ALA A 461 1.28 -9.15 19.25
C ALA A 461 0.54 -10.29 18.54
N VAL A 462 0.70 -11.55 18.99
CA VAL A 462 -0.03 -12.69 18.41
C VAL A 462 -1.55 -12.47 18.53
N ALA A 463 -2.04 -12.11 19.72
CA ALA A 463 -3.46 -11.84 19.96
C ALA A 463 -3.99 -10.70 19.08
N LEU A 464 -3.20 -9.64 18.88
CA LEU A 464 -3.54 -8.54 17.98
C LEU A 464 -3.70 -9.03 16.53
N THR A 465 -2.87 -9.95 16.05
CA THR A 465 -3.04 -10.51 14.69
C THR A 465 -4.31 -11.34 14.52
N GLN A 466 -4.83 -11.92 15.61
CA GLN A 466 -6.04 -12.75 15.58
C GLN A 466 -7.33 -11.92 15.70
N TRP A 467 -7.20 -10.63 16.01
CA TRP A 467 -8.34 -9.71 16.08
C TRP A 467 -8.93 -9.46 14.68
N GLU A 468 -10.25 -9.50 14.57
CA GLU A 468 -10.98 -9.32 13.30
C GLU A 468 -10.64 -7.97 12.62
N GLY A 469 -10.36 -6.93 13.41
CA GLY A 469 -9.97 -5.62 12.92
C GLY A 469 -8.50 -5.48 12.52
N PHE A 470 -7.66 -6.52 12.63
CA PHE A 470 -6.23 -6.42 12.32
C PHE A 470 -5.95 -6.04 10.86
N ASP A 471 -6.80 -6.48 9.93
CA ASP A 471 -6.64 -6.15 8.52
C ASP A 471 -7.28 -4.79 8.15
N THR A 472 -7.68 -3.97 9.13
CA THR A 472 -8.24 -2.64 8.84
C THR A 472 -7.16 -1.66 8.36
N THR A 473 -7.51 -0.88 7.33
CA THR A 473 -6.66 0.18 6.79
C THR A 473 -6.37 1.21 7.88
N GLY A 474 -5.12 1.63 8.00
CA GLY A 474 -4.69 2.59 9.01
C GLY A 474 -3.33 2.26 9.58
N ARG A 475 -2.92 3.00 10.61
CA ARG A 475 -1.67 2.76 11.34
C ARG A 475 -1.81 1.64 12.36
N LEU A 476 -0.70 1.04 12.75
CA LEU A 476 -0.70 0.00 13.78
C LEU A 476 -1.25 0.50 15.12
N THR A 477 -1.04 1.77 15.46
CA THR A 477 -1.54 2.38 16.70
C THR A 477 -3.07 2.44 16.77
N GLU A 478 -3.73 2.73 15.64
CA GLU A 478 -5.19 2.74 15.53
C GLU A 478 -5.77 1.32 15.70
N ARG A 479 -5.12 0.33 15.10
CA ARG A 479 -5.49 -1.08 15.25
C ARG A 479 -5.27 -1.60 16.67
N LEU A 480 -4.16 -1.22 17.30
CA LEU A 480 -3.88 -1.54 18.70
C LEU A 480 -4.97 -0.98 19.62
N HIS A 481 -5.37 0.27 19.42
CA HIS A 481 -6.47 0.89 20.15
C HIS A 481 -7.79 0.15 19.93
N GLY A 482 -8.12 -0.21 18.69
CA GLY A 482 -9.35 -0.96 18.38
C GLY A 482 -9.38 -2.32 19.08
N TRP A 483 -8.29 -3.07 19.01
CA TRP A 483 -8.14 -4.35 19.71
C TRP A 483 -8.29 -4.20 21.22
N LEU A 484 -7.57 -3.27 21.85
CA LEU A 484 -7.65 -3.04 23.30
C LEU A 484 -9.05 -2.61 23.74
N SER A 485 -9.72 -1.79 22.93
CA SER A 485 -11.10 -1.36 23.20
C SER A 485 -12.07 -2.54 23.17
N ASP A 486 -11.93 -3.44 22.20
CA ASP A 486 -12.76 -4.65 22.10
C ASP A 486 -12.47 -5.65 23.24
N GLN A 487 -11.21 -5.77 23.67
CA GLN A 487 -10.82 -6.72 24.72
C GLN A 487 -11.10 -6.22 26.14
N LEU A 488 -10.91 -4.92 26.40
CA LEU A 488 -10.88 -4.34 27.75
C LEU A 488 -11.97 -3.28 27.98
N GLY A 489 -12.59 -2.77 26.92
CA GLY A 489 -13.52 -1.64 26.94
C GLY A 489 -12.83 -0.29 26.65
N GLU A 490 -13.59 0.67 26.12
CA GLU A 490 -13.09 2.01 25.72
C GLU A 490 -12.54 2.84 26.90
N GLU A 491 -13.15 2.70 28.08
CA GLU A 491 -12.77 3.46 29.29
C GLU A 491 -11.61 2.81 30.06
N HIS A 492 -11.10 1.66 29.62
CA HIS A 492 -9.98 1.02 30.29
C HIS A 492 -8.70 1.85 30.10
N PRO A 493 -7.85 2.05 31.14
CA PRO A 493 -6.67 2.90 31.03
C PRO A 493 -5.70 2.53 29.89
N PHE A 494 -5.61 1.23 29.55
CA PHE A 494 -4.80 0.77 28.41
C PHE A 494 -5.39 1.20 27.08
N SER A 495 -6.70 1.06 26.91
CA SER A 495 -7.42 1.49 25.71
C SER A 495 -7.34 3.01 25.57
N GLU A 496 -7.50 3.76 26.66
CA GLU A 496 -7.41 5.23 26.63
C GLU A 496 -5.98 5.71 26.31
N GLN A 497 -4.94 5.05 26.85
CA GLN A 497 -3.55 5.35 26.50
C GLN A 497 -3.27 5.06 25.02
N ALA A 498 -3.72 3.91 24.50
CA ALA A 498 -3.58 3.56 23.09
C ALA A 498 -4.34 4.54 22.18
N ARG A 499 -5.53 4.99 22.61
CA ARG A 499 -6.32 6.02 21.93
C ARG A 499 -5.55 7.33 21.83
N PHE A 500 -4.86 7.74 22.89
CA PHE A 500 -4.03 8.95 22.90
C PHE A 500 -2.86 8.83 21.92
N GLU A 501 -2.14 7.71 21.91
CA GLU A 501 -1.01 7.50 20.98
C GLU A 501 -1.47 7.35 19.52
N ALA A 502 -2.63 6.74 19.27
CA ALA A 502 -3.26 6.74 17.95
C ALA A 502 -3.66 8.16 17.50
N PHE A 503 -4.27 8.94 18.39
CA PHE A 503 -4.60 10.35 18.14
C PHE A 503 -3.35 11.18 17.81
N ALA A 504 -2.26 11.00 18.54
CA ALA A 504 -0.99 11.71 18.30
C ALA A 504 -0.38 11.38 16.92
N ASN A 505 -0.54 10.12 16.47
CA ASN A 505 0.05 9.60 15.24
C ASN A 505 -0.85 9.66 14.01
N ALA A 506 -2.09 10.14 14.12
CA ALA A 506 -3.04 10.18 13.02
C ALA A 506 -2.54 11.00 11.80
N GLU A 507 -3.03 10.68 10.60
CA GLU A 507 -2.80 11.49 9.40
C GLU A 507 -3.70 12.75 9.38
N PRO A 508 -3.27 13.87 8.77
CA PRO A 508 -1.97 14.08 8.14
C PRO A 508 -0.86 14.34 9.16
N ARG A 509 0.40 14.11 8.75
CA ARG A 509 1.60 14.29 9.61
C ARG A 509 2.53 15.44 9.25
N GLY A 510 2.20 16.21 8.21
CA GLY A 510 2.95 17.41 7.83
C GLY A 510 2.07 18.51 7.25
N ASP A 511 2.63 19.72 7.20
CA ASP A 511 2.02 20.89 6.59
C ASP A 511 3.11 21.69 5.86
N GLU A 512 3.38 21.32 4.60
CA GLU A 512 4.48 21.89 3.80
C GLU A 512 4.34 23.41 3.65
N GLU A 513 3.11 23.92 3.49
CA GLU A 513 2.88 25.36 3.39
C GLU A 513 3.21 26.05 4.72
N ALA A 514 2.82 25.48 5.86
CA ALA A 514 3.18 26.04 7.16
C ALA A 514 4.69 26.00 7.40
N THR A 515 5.35 24.86 7.11
CA THR A 515 6.81 24.72 7.24
C THR A 515 7.57 25.76 6.41
N LEU A 516 7.08 26.10 5.22
CA LEU A 516 7.76 27.04 4.32
C LEU A 516 7.42 28.50 4.58
N PHE A 517 6.20 28.80 5.01
CA PHE A 517 5.66 30.17 4.94
C PHE A 517 5.00 30.68 6.22
N ALA A 518 4.74 29.82 7.22
CA ALA A 518 4.19 30.31 8.48
C ALA A 518 5.25 31.14 9.24
N SER A 519 4.78 32.20 9.89
CA SER A 519 5.61 33.04 10.75
C SER A 519 4.87 33.38 12.04
N LEU A 520 5.62 33.78 13.07
CA LEU A 520 5.06 34.41 14.26
C LEU A 520 5.04 35.94 14.08
N PRO A 521 3.97 36.63 14.48
CA PRO A 521 3.97 38.09 14.56
C PRO A 521 4.90 38.57 15.67
N ASP A 522 5.35 39.83 15.63
CA ASP A 522 6.29 40.37 16.62
C ASP A 522 5.62 40.56 17.99
N ALA A 523 4.32 40.86 18.02
CA ALA A 523 3.49 40.91 19.22
C ALA A 523 2.07 40.36 18.98
N PRO A 524 1.37 39.87 20.02
CA PRO A 524 -0.02 39.41 19.93
C PRO A 524 -0.98 40.46 19.36
N ALA A 525 -0.77 41.75 19.69
CA ALA A 525 -1.58 42.85 19.20
C ALA A 525 -1.47 43.06 17.69
N ASP A 526 -0.34 42.70 17.08
CA ASP A 526 -0.12 42.85 15.64
C ASP A 526 -1.09 42.00 14.83
N LEU A 527 -1.66 40.94 15.38
CA LEU A 527 -2.65 40.10 14.71
C LEU A 527 -3.94 40.84 14.33
N LEU A 528 -4.25 41.95 15.01
CA LEU A 528 -5.40 42.81 14.71
C LEU A 528 -5.16 43.70 13.49
N GLU A 529 -3.92 44.13 13.27
CA GLU A 529 -3.57 45.14 12.27
C GLU A 529 -2.82 44.54 11.06
N ALA A 530 -2.01 43.50 11.27
CA ALA A 530 -1.15 42.91 10.26
C ALA A 530 -1.98 42.08 9.26
N GLY A 531 -1.83 42.39 7.98
CA GLY A 531 -2.39 41.60 6.86
C GLY A 531 -1.89 40.16 6.85
N GLY A 532 -2.66 39.24 6.27
CA GLY A 532 -2.35 37.81 6.28
C GLY A 532 -3.55 36.90 6.49
N ARG A 533 -3.31 35.60 6.33
CA ARG A 533 -4.29 34.54 6.49
C ARG A 533 -3.96 33.69 7.72
N LEU A 534 -4.94 33.51 8.59
CA LEU A 534 -4.90 32.52 9.67
C LEU A 534 -5.61 31.25 9.19
N ARG A 535 -5.03 30.09 9.50
CA ARG A 535 -5.70 28.79 9.34
C ARG A 535 -5.18 27.80 10.37
N PRO A 536 -5.94 26.74 10.69
CA PRO A 536 -5.39 25.61 11.44
C PRO A 536 -4.16 25.03 10.74
N HIS A 537 -3.21 24.51 11.52
CA HIS A 537 -2.18 23.62 10.98
C HIS A 537 -2.86 22.40 10.35
N ALA A 538 -2.34 21.88 9.24
CA ALA A 538 -2.98 20.77 8.51
C ALA A 538 -3.11 19.50 9.39
N THR A 539 -2.20 19.33 10.35
CA THR A 539 -2.17 18.22 11.30
C THR A 539 -2.93 18.50 12.61
N LEU A 540 -3.63 19.65 12.71
CA LEU A 540 -4.41 19.99 13.90
C LEU A 540 -5.54 18.97 14.12
N ARG A 541 -5.62 18.46 15.35
CA ARG A 541 -6.68 17.59 15.83
C ARG A 541 -7.05 17.92 17.27
N ARG A 542 -8.29 17.59 17.62
CA ARG A 542 -8.90 17.93 18.90
C ARG A 542 -9.60 16.70 19.47
N ALA A 543 -9.42 16.42 20.75
CA ALA A 543 -10.06 15.32 21.46
C ALA A 543 -10.08 15.60 22.96
N SER A 544 -10.76 14.76 23.74
CA SER A 544 -10.71 14.82 25.21
C SER A 544 -10.10 13.55 25.77
N PHE A 545 -9.28 13.68 26.81
CA PHE A 545 -8.63 12.58 27.52
C PHE A 545 -8.63 12.82 29.02
N ALA A 546 -8.57 11.76 29.82
CA ALA A 546 -8.34 11.87 31.25
C ALA A 546 -7.04 12.61 31.55
N ALA A 547 -7.07 13.49 32.56
CA ALA A 547 -5.90 14.24 33.00
C ALA A 547 -4.69 13.34 33.31
N SER A 548 -4.95 12.17 33.91
CA SER A 548 -3.93 11.17 34.22
C SER A 548 -3.19 10.65 32.97
N ILE A 549 -3.88 10.44 31.86
CA ILE A 549 -3.29 10.00 30.57
C ILE A 549 -2.42 11.09 29.97
N ILE A 550 -2.90 12.34 29.99
CA ILE A 550 -2.14 13.51 29.49
C ILE A 550 -0.85 13.69 30.31
N THR A 551 -0.96 13.68 31.64
CA THR A 551 0.20 13.80 32.54
C THR A 551 1.16 12.63 32.38
N HIS A 552 0.67 11.40 32.24
CA HIS A 552 1.51 10.22 32.03
C HIS A 552 2.27 10.29 30.70
N THR A 553 1.61 10.73 29.62
CA THR A 553 2.20 10.70 28.28
C THR A 553 3.18 11.84 28.06
N ILE A 554 2.80 13.07 28.44
CA ILE A 554 3.59 14.28 28.18
C ILE A 554 4.61 14.52 29.30
N GLY A 555 4.41 13.93 30.49
CA GLY A 555 5.28 14.13 31.65
C GLY A 555 5.14 15.52 32.30
N GLN A 556 4.12 16.29 31.92
CA GLN A 556 3.83 17.61 32.49
C GLN A 556 2.66 17.54 33.48
N LYS A 557 2.82 18.18 34.64
CA LYS A 557 1.73 18.33 35.60
C LYS A 557 0.71 19.32 35.05
N LEU A 558 -0.54 18.89 34.99
CA LEU A 558 -1.67 19.74 34.70
C LEU A 558 -2.01 20.65 35.89
N PRO A 559 -2.79 21.73 35.70
CA PRO A 559 -3.23 22.60 36.78
C PRO A 559 -3.91 21.83 37.92
N GLU A 560 -3.66 22.25 39.16
CA GLU A 560 -4.24 21.63 40.36
C GLU A 560 -5.78 21.57 40.27
N GLY A 561 -6.37 20.39 40.54
CA GLY A 561 -7.82 20.16 40.51
C GLY A 561 -8.35 19.45 39.27
N SER A 562 -7.48 18.97 38.38
CA SER A 562 -7.87 18.32 37.12
C SER A 562 -7.98 16.79 37.19
N ASP A 563 -7.69 16.18 38.35
CA ASP A 563 -7.20 14.80 38.48
C ASP A 563 -8.12 13.68 37.95
N ASP A 564 -9.44 13.91 37.83
CA ASP A 564 -10.41 12.93 37.28
C ASP A 564 -11.23 13.48 36.09
N SER A 565 -10.88 14.66 35.57
CA SER A 565 -11.64 15.30 34.49
C SER A 565 -11.14 14.88 33.10
N GLN A 566 -12.08 14.74 32.16
CA GLN A 566 -11.77 14.70 30.73
C GLN A 566 -11.40 16.12 30.29
N ILE A 567 -10.17 16.31 29.83
CA ILE A 567 -9.65 17.60 29.42
C ILE A 567 -9.67 17.66 27.89
N PRO A 568 -10.33 18.65 27.28
CA PRO A 568 -10.21 18.90 25.85
C PRO A 568 -8.79 19.35 25.52
N VAL A 569 -8.19 18.76 24.50
CA VAL A 569 -6.84 19.06 24.04
C VAL A 569 -6.85 19.28 22.54
N ALA A 570 -6.09 20.28 22.11
CA ALA A 570 -5.72 20.49 20.73
C ALA A 570 -4.27 20.03 20.54
N ALA A 571 -3.97 19.35 19.45
CA ALA A 571 -2.63 18.89 19.14
C ALA A 571 -2.29 19.01 17.65
N ALA A 572 -1.02 19.21 17.35
CA ALA A 572 -0.47 19.20 16.00
C ALA A 572 0.88 18.49 16.00
N LEU A 573 1.20 17.78 14.91
CA LEU A 573 2.55 17.26 14.69
C LEU A 573 3.32 18.27 13.83
N VAL A 574 4.45 18.74 14.34
CA VAL A 574 5.28 19.81 13.76
C VAL A 574 6.71 19.33 13.77
N ASP A 575 7.29 19.14 12.59
CA ASP A 575 8.64 18.57 12.41
C ASP A 575 8.87 17.27 13.20
N GLY A 576 7.86 16.39 13.19
CA GLY A 576 7.88 15.11 13.91
C GLY A 576 7.66 15.21 15.42
N GLN A 577 7.45 16.41 15.97
CA GLN A 577 7.18 16.61 17.39
C GLN A 577 5.70 16.90 17.65
N LEU A 578 5.10 16.19 18.60
CA LEU A 578 3.74 16.45 19.04
C LEU A 578 3.72 17.72 19.90
N ARG A 579 3.00 18.73 19.43
CA ARG A 579 2.62 19.94 20.18
C ARG A 579 1.21 19.75 20.69
N LEU A 580 0.98 20.01 21.97
CA LEU A 580 -0.33 19.82 22.60
C LEU A 580 -0.62 20.97 23.56
N VAL A 581 -1.85 21.47 23.49
CA VAL A 581 -2.37 22.54 24.36
C VAL A 581 -3.72 22.09 24.92
N ALA A 582 -3.93 22.27 26.23
CA ALA A 582 -5.24 22.07 26.84
C ALA A 582 -6.17 23.20 26.41
N GLU A 583 -7.36 22.88 25.92
CA GLU A 583 -8.28 23.89 25.39
C GLU A 583 -9.01 24.62 26.51
N SER A 584 -8.78 25.93 26.61
CA SER A 584 -9.67 26.85 27.30
C SER A 584 -10.91 27.16 26.45
N ASP A 585 -11.90 27.83 27.03
CA ASP A 585 -13.08 28.31 26.30
C ASP A 585 -12.69 29.24 25.13
N ASP A 586 -11.67 30.08 25.34
CA ASP A 586 -11.17 31.01 24.32
C ASP A 586 -10.44 30.28 23.18
N ILE A 587 -9.59 29.29 23.51
CA ILE A 587 -8.92 28.44 22.51
C ILE A 587 -9.95 27.66 21.70
N THR A 588 -10.92 27.03 22.38
CA THR A 588 -12.04 26.31 21.75
C THR A 588 -12.75 27.21 20.74
N ARG A 589 -13.07 28.44 21.14
CA ARG A 589 -13.74 29.43 20.29
C ARG A 589 -12.90 29.82 19.08
N ILE A 590 -11.60 30.10 19.25
CA ILE A 590 -10.68 30.44 18.16
C ILE A 590 -10.61 29.31 17.13
N LEU A 591 -10.39 28.08 17.58
CA LEU A 591 -10.27 26.91 16.68
C LEU A 591 -11.57 26.66 15.91
N ASN A 592 -12.74 26.83 16.54
CA ASN A 592 -14.03 26.71 15.88
C ASN A 592 -14.19 27.75 14.74
N HIS A 593 -13.87 29.02 14.98
CA HIS A 593 -13.95 30.06 13.95
C HIS A 593 -13.00 29.77 12.77
N LEU A 594 -11.77 29.32 13.07
CA LEU A 594 -10.79 28.97 12.05
C LEU A 594 -11.21 27.76 11.21
N GLN A 595 -11.75 26.71 11.84
CA GLN A 595 -12.25 25.51 11.14
C GLN A 595 -13.50 25.82 10.30
N ALA A 596 -14.32 26.78 10.72
CA ALA A 596 -15.45 27.27 9.95
C ALA A 596 -15.05 28.18 8.76
N GLY A 597 -13.77 28.57 8.66
CA GLY A 597 -13.26 29.47 7.63
C GLY A 597 -13.80 30.90 7.78
N GLU A 598 -14.16 31.31 8.99
CA GLU A 598 -14.68 32.65 9.25
C GLU A 598 -13.57 33.72 9.13
N ASP A 599 -13.92 34.85 8.52
CA ASP A 599 -13.02 36.00 8.44
C ASP A 599 -12.64 36.49 9.84
N ARG A 600 -11.34 36.55 10.13
CA ARG A 600 -10.82 36.97 11.44
C ARG A 600 -11.29 38.35 11.87
N THR A 601 -11.58 39.25 10.93
CA THR A 601 -12.07 40.60 11.25
C THR A 601 -13.43 40.60 11.94
N HIS A 602 -14.18 39.50 11.88
CA HIS A 602 -15.49 39.37 12.53
C HIS A 602 -15.43 38.82 13.96
N TRP A 603 -14.37 38.09 14.33
CA TRP A 603 -14.32 37.36 15.60
C TRP A 603 -13.08 37.63 16.44
N LEU A 604 -11.96 38.04 15.84
CA LEU A 604 -10.73 38.32 16.57
C LEU A 604 -10.86 39.63 17.34
N THR A 605 -10.62 39.57 18.64
CA THR A 605 -10.65 40.71 19.56
C THR A 605 -9.36 40.75 20.36
N GLU A 606 -9.05 41.87 20.99
CA GLU A 606 -7.85 42.01 21.85
C GLU A 606 -7.76 40.92 22.93
N ALA A 607 -8.89 40.52 23.52
CA ALA A 607 -8.94 39.45 24.52
C ALA A 607 -8.57 38.06 23.96
N LEU A 608 -8.70 37.85 22.65
CA LEU A 608 -8.36 36.60 21.98
C LEU A 608 -6.96 36.61 21.36
N CYS A 609 -6.25 37.75 21.37
CA CYS A 609 -4.90 37.85 20.82
C CYS A 609 -3.91 36.96 21.57
N GLU A 610 -3.93 36.96 22.91
CA GLU A 610 -3.01 36.14 23.73
C GLU A 610 -3.27 34.63 23.54
N PRO A 611 -4.52 34.10 23.67
CA PRO A 611 -4.79 32.69 23.38
C PRO A 611 -4.49 32.28 21.92
N LEU A 612 -4.71 33.18 20.95
CA LEU A 612 -4.34 32.92 19.55
C LEU A 612 -2.82 32.88 19.39
N TYR A 613 -2.09 33.77 20.07
CA TYR A 613 -0.64 33.80 20.03
C TYR A 613 -0.05 32.52 20.66
N GLU A 614 -0.62 32.00 21.75
CA GLU A 614 -0.26 30.69 22.30
C GLU A 614 -0.42 29.56 21.27
N LEU A 615 -1.52 29.55 20.50
CA LEU A 615 -1.74 28.57 19.44
C LEU A 615 -0.74 28.70 18.28
N LEU A 616 -0.32 29.93 17.96
CA LEU A 616 0.70 30.21 16.95
C LEU A 616 2.09 29.76 17.43
N GLU A 617 2.47 30.08 18.67
CA GLU A 617 3.77 29.67 19.26
C GLU A 617 3.94 28.16 19.32
N ASN A 618 2.83 27.44 19.55
CA ASN A 618 2.82 25.98 19.53
C ASN A 618 2.53 25.40 18.13
N SER A 619 2.41 26.23 17.09
CA SER A 619 2.15 25.84 15.71
C SER A 619 0.88 24.98 15.50
N LEU A 620 -0.14 25.16 16.36
CA LEU A 620 -1.48 24.58 16.17
C LEU A 620 -2.30 25.40 15.16
N VAL A 621 -2.00 26.69 15.08
CA VAL A 621 -2.52 27.62 14.09
C VAL A 621 -1.33 28.17 13.30
N CYS A 622 -1.54 28.47 12.03
CA CYS A 622 -0.55 29.07 11.16
C CYS A 622 -0.99 30.48 10.79
N TRP A 623 -0.08 31.44 10.95
CA TRP A 623 -0.22 32.76 10.35
C TRP A 623 0.66 32.86 9.11
N LEU A 624 0.01 33.09 7.97
CA LEU A 624 0.65 33.27 6.67
C LEU A 624 0.59 34.77 6.33
N PRO A 625 1.68 35.52 6.54
CA PRO A 625 1.67 36.97 6.36
C PRO A 625 1.47 37.33 4.89
N GLU A 626 0.83 38.45 4.63
CA GLU A 626 0.76 38.98 3.27
C GLU A 626 2.16 39.39 2.77
N PRO A 627 2.51 39.10 1.50
CA PRO A 627 3.73 39.61 0.93
C PRO A 627 3.78 41.14 1.02
N ARG A 628 4.87 41.69 1.57
CA ARG A 628 5.08 43.14 1.61
C ARG A 628 5.05 43.67 0.17
N ARG A 629 3.97 44.33 -0.21
CA ARG A 629 3.94 45.13 -1.43
C ARG A 629 4.83 46.33 -1.16
N VAL A 630 5.94 46.44 -1.88
CA VAL A 630 6.68 47.70 -1.93
C VAL A 630 5.70 48.70 -2.50
N HIS A 631 5.07 49.50 -1.65
CA HIS A 631 4.35 50.66 -2.14
C HIS A 631 5.35 51.46 -2.93
N ASP A 632 5.05 51.64 -4.22
CA ASP A 632 5.83 52.42 -5.17
C ASP A 632 6.29 53.68 -4.45
N GLN A 633 7.60 53.80 -4.21
CA GLN A 633 8.23 55.02 -3.68
C GLN A 633 8.24 56.11 -4.76
N SER A 634 7.17 56.22 -5.56
CA SER A 634 6.96 57.24 -6.56
C SER A 634 6.24 58.44 -5.94
N GLU A 635 6.73 58.98 -4.83
CA GLU A 635 6.33 60.30 -4.34
C GLU A 635 7.36 60.86 -3.34
N THR A 636 8.53 61.24 -3.85
CA THR A 636 9.26 62.52 -3.61
C THR A 636 10.76 62.35 -3.90
N LEU A 637 11.16 62.72 -5.11
CA LEU A 637 12.48 63.28 -5.42
C LEU A 637 12.35 64.80 -5.48
#